data_AF-A0A536QLS3-F1
#
_entry.id   AF-A0A536QLS3-F1
#
_cell.length_a   1.000
_cell.length_b   1.000
_cell.length_c   1.000
_cell.angle_alpha   90.00
_cell.angle_beta   90.00
_cell.angle_gamma   90.00
#
_symmetry.space_group_name_H-M   'P 1'
#
loop_
_entity.id
_entity.type
_entity.pdbx_description
1 polymer ?
#
loop_
_entity_poly.entity_id
_entity_poly.type
_entity_poly.pdbx_seq_one_letter_code
_entity_poly.pdbx_strand_id
1 'polypeptide(L)'
;MGMFRNRLLAVVVLVSMVMTFMPLGQPAAAVSTTVVISQVYGGGGNAGATFKNDFIELFNRGATTLNLTGWSVQYGSATGSTWSPTPLSGTIQPGQYYLVQEAPGAGGSVNLPTPDATGSIAMGATAGKVILANVATPLSGSCPSGAAVVDLVGYGTTANCFEDGAATAAPSNTTAVLRAEIGCTDSDSNASDFAVVAPSPRNTASPLHFCTGDNAPAVTATSPLNNATDVSFNTNIAIIFSEPVDVSTAWYTISCATSGSHTATQSGGPTTFSLDPAVDFGFSESCTVTVLASEVTDQDTVDPPNNMLANSAFSFTTEATPPPPTFIHDIQGAAHISPLVGQTFGNVPGIVTAKRSNGFNLQDPNPDTDPATSEGIFVFTGSAPTSVTIGDAVRVRATVSEFRPGGATTANLTTTELVSPKVTVLSHGKPLPAATVIGIGGRMPPTSIIEDDATSTGNVETSGVFDPANDGLDFYESLEGMLVQINAPVIVGPTNSFNEIPVLPDDGTWAGPRTAHGGILYSYADGNPERIIVDDGIVPMPQGLNVGDHFAGSVTGVIDYNFGLFMVELTQSPIRVPGTLTKEITVLPTVNELTVATFNVQNLDPGDGAPKFNNLASLIVNNMKSPDLIAVEEVQDNNGATDNGVVDPAITISTLITAISNAGGPTYNYRQINPVNDQDGGEPGGNIRQIFLFRTDRGLSFVDRPGGDSTTPTTVTSASGTPQLSFSPGRIDPTNTAWDSSRKPLAAEFLFDRQRLFVIANHFNSKGGDQPLTGRFQPPTRSSEVRRHQQATIEAGFVQQIRAIDPNANVVVLGDLNDFEFSETVHTLEAAGLTDLYDTLPLAERYSYVFEGNSQTLDHILVSGSLADRSTLDVVHVNAEFADQASDHDPSVVRIELNDTSTLCGLSVRVSAKDGIGSSLCAKLRKAAAAQDRGDLKAAQNILKAFANEVNAQRDKAITSDDADLLILLANRL
;
A
#
# COMPACT_ATOMS: atom_id res chain seq x y z
N MET A 1 -13.30 6.26 0.34
CA MET A 1 -12.30 7.02 -0.46
C MET A 1 -11.44 6.07 -1.30
N GLY A 2 -12.08 5.09 -1.98
CA GLY A 2 -11.42 3.92 -2.58
C GLY A 2 -10.92 4.09 -4.02
N MET A 3 -10.81 5.31 -4.55
CA MET A 3 -10.53 5.50 -5.97
C MET A 3 -9.40 6.51 -6.29
N PHE A 4 -8.24 6.34 -5.65
CA PHE A 4 -6.98 6.91 -6.14
C PHE A 4 -5.81 6.00 -5.80
N ARG A 5 -5.74 4.77 -6.35
CA ARG A 5 -4.52 3.95 -6.20
C ARG A 5 -4.22 2.90 -7.28
N ASN A 6 -4.90 2.92 -8.43
CA ASN A 6 -4.60 2.00 -9.55
C ASN A 6 -3.57 2.52 -10.56
N ARG A 7 -2.48 3.15 -10.09
CA ARG A 7 -1.33 3.47 -10.97
C ARG A 7 0.00 3.40 -10.26
N LEU A 8 0.39 2.21 -9.80
CA LEU A 8 1.80 1.80 -9.70
C LEU A 8 1.83 0.36 -9.20
N LEU A 9 1.54 -0.61 -10.07
CA LEU A 9 2.08 -1.98 -10.04
C LEU A 9 1.48 -2.72 -11.25
N ALA A 10 2.19 -2.70 -12.38
CA ALA A 10 1.88 -3.57 -13.52
C ALA A 10 3.20 -4.14 -14.05
N VAL A 11 3.78 -5.05 -13.28
CA VAL A 11 4.75 -6.02 -13.78
C VAL A 11 4.48 -7.32 -13.05
N VAL A 12 3.89 -8.30 -13.73
CA VAL A 12 4.19 -9.74 -13.62
C VAL A 12 3.39 -10.50 -14.69
N VAL A 13 4.15 -11.03 -15.66
CA VAL A 13 4.03 -12.34 -16.32
C VAL A 13 2.71 -12.69 -17.04
N LEU A 14 2.75 -12.55 -18.36
CA LEU A 14 1.98 -13.40 -19.29
C LEU A 14 2.93 -13.82 -20.43
N VAL A 15 3.67 -14.92 -20.25
CA VAL A 15 4.40 -15.57 -21.34
C VAL A 15 3.50 -16.64 -21.94
N SER A 16 2.68 -16.20 -22.90
CA SER A 16 2.04 -17.08 -23.87
C SER A 16 3.11 -17.65 -24.79
N MET A 17 3.16 -18.98 -24.88
CA MET A 17 4.04 -19.75 -25.74
C MET A 17 3.71 -19.48 -27.22
N VAL A 18 4.30 -18.44 -27.81
CA VAL A 18 4.32 -18.20 -29.25
C VAL A 18 5.67 -18.69 -29.77
N MET A 19 5.71 -19.85 -30.42
CA MET A 19 6.86 -20.27 -31.22
C MET A 19 6.96 -19.35 -32.44
N THR A 20 7.64 -18.22 -32.29
CA THR A 20 8.18 -17.46 -33.42
C THR A 20 9.33 -18.27 -34.02
N PHE A 21 9.15 -18.73 -35.26
CA PHE A 21 10.23 -19.26 -36.10
C PHE A 21 11.32 -18.17 -36.21
N MET A 22 12.40 -18.32 -35.45
CA MET A 22 13.60 -17.51 -35.65
C MET A 22 14.19 -17.85 -37.02
N PRO A 23 14.53 -16.86 -37.86
CA PRO A 23 15.28 -17.13 -39.09
C PRO A 23 16.63 -17.74 -38.70
N LEU A 24 16.85 -18.99 -39.09
CA LEU A 24 18.15 -19.66 -38.92
C LEU A 24 19.21 -18.84 -39.67
N GLY A 25 20.16 -18.28 -38.94
CA GLY A 25 21.36 -17.67 -39.52
C GLY A 25 22.11 -18.72 -40.34
N GLN A 26 22.73 -18.29 -41.44
CA GLN A 26 23.57 -19.19 -42.25
C GLN A 26 25.00 -19.13 -41.72
N PRO A 27 25.61 -20.28 -41.37
CA PRO A 27 27.04 -20.32 -41.06
C PRO A 27 27.83 -20.07 -42.35
N ALA A 28 28.85 -19.22 -42.28
CA ALA A 28 29.87 -19.05 -43.31
C ALA A 28 31.21 -19.57 -42.77
N ALA A 29 31.87 -20.45 -43.51
CA ALA A 29 33.20 -20.93 -43.15
C ALA A 29 34.24 -19.87 -43.52
N ALA A 30 34.95 -19.34 -42.53
CA ALA A 30 35.92 -18.25 -42.68
C ALA A 30 37.17 -18.41 -41.78
N VAL A 31 37.56 -19.64 -41.42
CA VAL A 31 38.81 -19.91 -40.71
C VAL A 31 40.01 -19.23 -41.38
N SER A 32 40.60 -18.26 -40.68
CA SER A 32 41.82 -17.60 -41.08
C SER A 32 43.03 -18.23 -40.40
N THR A 33 43.96 -18.71 -41.22
CA THR A 33 45.30 -19.14 -40.76
C THR A 33 46.29 -17.99 -40.68
N THR A 34 45.87 -16.73 -40.95
CA THR A 34 46.76 -15.58 -41.05
C THR A 34 46.27 -14.38 -40.24
N VAL A 35 45.41 -13.53 -40.79
CA VAL A 35 44.90 -12.33 -40.12
C VAL A 35 43.44 -12.53 -39.75
N VAL A 36 43.11 -12.19 -38.51
CA VAL A 36 41.77 -12.27 -37.94
C VAL A 36 41.29 -10.91 -37.45
N ILE A 37 39.98 -10.75 -37.29
CA ILE A 37 39.34 -9.66 -36.53
C ILE A 37 39.53 -9.99 -35.05
N SER A 38 40.27 -9.17 -34.31
CA SER A 38 40.55 -9.39 -32.89
C SER A 38 39.62 -8.64 -31.95
N GLN A 39 39.02 -7.53 -32.40
CA GLN A 39 38.10 -6.74 -31.56
C GLN A 39 37.09 -5.98 -32.43
N VAL A 40 35.83 -5.91 -31.96
CA VAL A 40 34.78 -5.07 -32.56
C VAL A 40 34.06 -4.26 -31.49
N TYR A 41 34.00 -2.93 -31.70
CA TYR A 41 33.33 -2.00 -30.79
C TYR A 41 32.48 -1.00 -31.57
N GLY A 42 31.16 -1.07 -31.38
CA GLY A 42 30.17 -0.16 -31.99
C GLY A 42 29.54 0.84 -31.00
N GLY A 43 30.16 1.01 -29.82
CA GLY A 43 29.67 1.90 -28.76
C GLY A 43 30.21 3.33 -28.83
N GLY A 44 31.00 3.65 -29.85
CA GLY A 44 31.78 4.88 -29.98
C GLY A 44 30.95 6.13 -29.80
N GLY A 45 31.25 6.91 -28.77
CA GLY A 45 30.61 8.18 -28.51
C GLY A 45 29.09 8.09 -28.23
N ASN A 46 28.58 6.92 -27.84
CA ASN A 46 27.23 6.82 -27.27
C ASN A 46 27.20 7.27 -25.79
N ALA A 47 26.01 7.46 -25.23
CA ALA A 47 25.86 7.80 -23.82
C ALA A 47 26.44 6.69 -22.92
N GLY A 48 27.34 7.09 -22.00
CA GLY A 48 28.07 6.17 -21.12
C GLY A 48 29.32 5.54 -21.74
N ALA A 49 29.62 5.80 -23.01
CA ALA A 49 30.78 5.21 -23.68
C ALA A 49 32.12 5.76 -23.18
N THR A 50 33.14 4.90 -23.16
CA THR A 50 34.53 5.30 -22.84
C THR A 50 35.20 5.97 -24.03
N PHE A 51 35.18 5.31 -25.20
CA PHE A 51 35.82 5.80 -26.42
C PHE A 51 34.87 6.61 -27.29
N LYS A 52 35.40 7.61 -27.98
CA LYS A 52 34.63 8.51 -28.86
C LYS A 52 34.24 7.90 -30.21
N ASN A 53 34.98 6.89 -30.67
CA ASN A 53 34.85 6.32 -32.00
C ASN A 53 34.55 4.82 -31.92
N ASP A 54 33.77 4.34 -32.88
CA ASP A 54 33.69 2.94 -33.23
C ASP A 54 35.06 2.48 -33.76
N PHE A 55 35.35 1.19 -33.65
CA PHE A 55 36.55 0.64 -34.28
C PHE A 55 36.46 -0.87 -34.50
N ILE A 56 37.31 -1.32 -35.43
CA ILE A 56 37.59 -2.72 -35.72
C ILE A 56 39.10 -2.91 -35.58
N GLU A 57 39.51 -3.95 -34.87
CA GLU A 57 40.92 -4.32 -34.70
C GLU A 57 41.21 -5.63 -35.44
N LEU A 58 42.33 -5.69 -36.13
CA LEU A 58 42.83 -6.91 -36.75
C LEU A 58 44.09 -7.39 -36.03
N PHE A 59 44.38 -8.69 -36.16
CA PHE A 59 45.56 -9.30 -35.58
C PHE A 59 46.13 -10.38 -36.50
N ASN A 60 47.46 -10.38 -36.69
CA ASN A 60 48.14 -11.41 -37.47
C ASN A 60 48.58 -12.57 -36.58
N ARG A 61 47.75 -13.63 -36.54
CA ARG A 61 48.05 -14.91 -35.87
C ARG A 61 48.98 -15.83 -36.66
N GLY A 62 49.32 -15.47 -37.90
CA GLY A 62 50.20 -16.24 -38.77
C GLY A 62 51.69 -15.98 -38.55
N ALA A 63 52.54 -16.79 -39.21
CA ALA A 63 54.00 -16.72 -39.08
C ALA A 63 54.69 -15.78 -40.08
N THR A 64 53.94 -15.09 -40.96
CA THR A 64 54.49 -14.23 -42.01
C THR A 64 53.83 -12.85 -42.04
N THR A 65 54.62 -11.83 -42.37
CA THR A 65 54.09 -10.48 -42.61
C THR A 65 53.14 -10.46 -43.81
N LEU A 66 51.96 -9.87 -43.63
CA LEU A 66 50.95 -9.76 -44.67
C LEU A 66 50.81 -8.31 -45.14
N ASN A 67 50.64 -8.11 -46.45
CA ASN A 67 50.32 -6.81 -47.04
C ASN A 67 48.80 -6.67 -47.17
N LEU A 68 48.23 -5.65 -46.53
CA LEU A 68 46.78 -5.38 -46.51
C LEU A 68 46.35 -4.45 -47.65
N THR A 69 47.27 -3.98 -48.49
CA THR A 69 46.94 -3.10 -49.61
C THR A 69 45.96 -3.78 -50.55
N GLY A 70 44.78 -3.17 -50.73
CA GLY A 70 43.70 -3.72 -51.55
C GLY A 70 42.70 -4.59 -50.79
N TRP A 71 42.88 -4.79 -49.48
CA TRP A 71 41.92 -5.43 -48.58
C TRP A 71 40.96 -4.39 -47.99
N SER A 72 39.88 -4.84 -47.34
CA SER A 72 38.97 -3.97 -46.59
C SER A 72 38.42 -4.67 -45.34
N VAL A 73 38.09 -3.90 -44.31
CA VAL A 73 37.06 -4.32 -43.34
C VAL A 73 35.71 -3.84 -43.85
N GLN A 74 34.67 -4.66 -43.73
CA GLN A 74 33.34 -4.33 -44.22
C GLN A 74 32.30 -4.59 -43.16
N TYR A 75 31.42 -3.62 -42.91
CA TYR A 75 30.35 -3.73 -41.91
C TYR A 75 28.98 -3.85 -42.56
N GLY A 76 28.13 -4.69 -41.98
CA GLY A 76 26.70 -4.79 -42.28
C GLY A 76 25.88 -4.75 -40.99
N SER A 77 24.72 -4.10 -41.02
CA SER A 77 23.76 -4.17 -39.91
C SER A 77 23.30 -5.61 -39.67
N ALA A 78 22.89 -5.93 -38.44
CA ALA A 78 22.63 -7.30 -37.97
C ALA A 78 21.85 -8.18 -38.99
N THR A 79 20.81 -7.63 -39.63
CA THR A 79 20.00 -8.34 -40.65
C THR A 79 20.19 -7.83 -42.08
N GLY A 80 21.03 -6.81 -42.30
CA GLY A 80 21.25 -6.16 -43.58
C GLY A 80 22.00 -7.02 -44.61
N SER A 81 21.84 -6.68 -45.88
CA SER A 81 22.48 -7.32 -47.05
C SER A 81 23.45 -6.40 -47.82
N THR A 82 23.67 -5.20 -47.29
CA THR A 82 24.61 -4.19 -47.81
C THR A 82 25.81 -4.09 -46.90
N TRP A 83 27.00 -4.05 -47.49
CA TRP A 83 28.27 -3.99 -46.78
C TRP A 83 29.00 -2.67 -47.09
N SER A 84 29.38 -1.94 -46.04
CA SER A 84 30.13 -0.70 -46.13
C SER A 84 31.62 -0.98 -45.91
N PRO A 85 32.51 -0.70 -46.88
CA PRO A 85 33.93 -1.01 -46.75
C PRO A 85 34.78 0.17 -46.24
N THR A 86 35.74 -0.12 -45.38
CA THR A 86 36.91 0.73 -45.09
C THR A 86 38.16 0.08 -45.69
N PRO A 87 38.76 0.68 -46.74
CA PRO A 87 39.96 0.13 -47.36
C PRO A 87 41.16 0.09 -46.40
N LEU A 88 41.95 -0.97 -46.48
CA LEU A 88 43.17 -1.16 -45.69
C LEU A 88 44.42 -0.86 -46.52
N SER A 89 45.53 -0.58 -45.83
CA SER A 89 46.83 -0.33 -46.45
C SER A 89 47.99 -0.72 -45.52
N GLY A 90 49.20 -0.81 -46.07
CA GLY A 90 50.39 -1.15 -45.28
C GLY A 90 50.50 -2.65 -45.01
N THR A 91 51.26 -3.01 -43.98
CA THR A 91 51.58 -4.40 -43.64
C THR A 91 51.35 -4.68 -42.17
N ILE A 92 50.96 -5.91 -41.85
CA ILE A 92 50.81 -6.42 -40.48
C ILE A 92 51.75 -7.62 -40.30
N GLN A 93 52.75 -7.49 -39.42
CA GLN A 93 53.73 -8.55 -39.14
C GLN A 93 53.17 -9.58 -38.13
N PRO A 94 53.78 -10.77 -37.99
CA PRO A 94 53.34 -11.77 -37.01
C PRO A 94 53.20 -11.19 -35.61
N GLY A 95 52.09 -11.50 -34.96
CA GLY A 95 51.75 -11.03 -33.61
C GLY A 95 51.42 -9.55 -33.48
N GLN A 96 51.27 -8.82 -34.58
CA GLN A 96 50.95 -7.40 -34.56
C GLN A 96 49.44 -7.15 -34.68
N TYR A 97 48.97 -6.07 -34.04
CA TYR A 97 47.61 -5.54 -34.18
C TYR A 97 47.54 -4.44 -35.23
N TYR A 98 46.36 -4.21 -35.79
CA TYR A 98 46.08 -3.15 -36.75
C TYR A 98 44.72 -2.52 -36.44
N LEU A 99 44.70 -1.24 -36.07
CA LEU A 99 43.51 -0.54 -35.61
C LEU A 99 42.85 0.25 -36.75
N VAL A 100 41.57 -0.04 -37.00
CA VAL A 100 40.74 0.72 -37.94
C VAL A 100 39.75 1.57 -37.14
N GLN A 101 40.00 2.88 -37.10
CA GLN A 101 39.05 3.83 -36.51
C GLN A 101 37.86 4.01 -37.44
N GLU A 102 36.65 4.00 -36.90
CA GLU A 102 35.41 4.22 -37.63
C GLU A 102 34.67 5.48 -37.11
N ALA A 103 33.35 5.57 -37.32
CA ALA A 103 32.60 6.80 -37.06
C ALA A 103 32.67 7.24 -35.59
N PRO A 104 32.76 8.57 -35.32
CA PRO A 104 32.59 9.11 -33.98
C PRO A 104 31.12 9.28 -33.59
N GLY A 105 30.83 9.17 -32.29
CA GLY A 105 29.56 9.61 -31.70
C GLY A 105 29.66 11.01 -31.05
N ALA A 106 28.64 11.38 -30.26
CA ALA A 106 28.54 12.70 -29.61
C ALA A 106 29.12 12.74 -28.18
N GLY A 107 29.32 11.57 -27.55
CA GLY A 107 29.89 11.37 -26.22
C GLY A 107 31.31 10.77 -26.27
N GLY A 108 31.68 10.03 -25.22
CA GLY A 108 33.02 9.45 -25.06
C GLY A 108 34.03 10.44 -24.49
N SER A 109 34.83 10.00 -23.52
CA SER A 109 35.85 10.83 -22.86
C SER A 109 37.26 10.58 -23.39
N VAL A 110 37.49 9.43 -24.05
CA VAL A 110 38.82 8.97 -24.45
C VAL A 110 38.94 8.83 -25.97
N ASN A 111 40.03 9.32 -26.55
CA ASN A 111 40.36 9.09 -27.97
C ASN A 111 40.99 7.69 -28.14
N LEU A 112 40.83 7.06 -29.30
CA LEU A 112 41.56 5.82 -29.60
C LEU A 112 43.08 6.06 -29.64
N PRO A 113 43.91 5.02 -29.43
CA PRO A 113 45.30 5.03 -29.88
C PRO A 113 45.38 5.41 -31.37
N THR A 114 46.52 5.97 -31.81
CA THR A 114 46.70 6.40 -33.21
C THR A 114 46.31 5.28 -34.18
N PRO A 115 45.24 5.42 -34.98
CA PRO A 115 44.76 4.32 -35.80
C PRO A 115 45.65 4.10 -37.03
N ASP A 116 45.71 2.85 -37.48
CA ASP A 116 46.48 2.43 -38.66
C ASP A 116 45.71 2.68 -39.97
N ALA A 117 44.37 2.64 -39.89
CA ALA A 117 43.47 3.10 -40.94
C ALA A 117 42.30 3.90 -40.35
N THR A 118 41.68 4.75 -41.17
CA THR A 118 40.52 5.53 -40.75
C THR A 118 39.40 5.39 -41.77
N GLY A 119 38.26 4.93 -41.28
CA GLY A 119 36.98 4.85 -41.97
C GLY A 119 35.96 5.83 -41.39
N SER A 120 34.70 5.60 -41.75
CA SER A 120 33.57 6.46 -41.39
C SER A 120 32.29 5.66 -41.15
N ILE A 121 32.42 4.35 -40.94
CA ILE A 121 31.28 3.45 -40.79
C ILE A 121 30.68 3.64 -39.39
N ALA A 122 29.37 3.89 -39.31
CA ALA A 122 28.65 3.86 -38.04
C ALA A 122 28.21 2.43 -37.74
N MET A 123 28.60 1.91 -36.58
CA MET A 123 28.37 0.52 -36.19
C MET A 123 27.29 0.42 -35.11
N GLY A 124 26.62 -0.73 -35.02
CA GLY A 124 25.62 -0.98 -33.98
C GLY A 124 26.29 -1.32 -32.66
N ALA A 125 25.86 -0.71 -31.55
CA ALA A 125 26.45 -0.99 -30.23
C ALA A 125 26.15 -2.40 -29.70
N THR A 126 24.98 -2.95 -30.04
CA THR A 126 24.49 -4.22 -29.46
C THR A 126 24.33 -5.36 -30.47
N ALA A 127 24.26 -5.05 -31.77
CA ALA A 127 24.19 -6.07 -32.81
C ALA A 127 24.67 -5.56 -34.18
N GLY A 128 25.39 -6.41 -34.91
CA GLY A 128 25.99 -6.08 -36.20
C GLY A 128 26.89 -7.19 -36.73
N LYS A 129 27.51 -6.96 -37.89
CA LYS A 129 28.37 -7.94 -38.56
C LYS A 129 29.56 -7.27 -39.24
N VAL A 130 30.74 -7.86 -39.13
CA VAL A 130 31.99 -7.36 -39.73
C VAL A 130 32.65 -8.47 -40.53
N ILE A 131 33.13 -8.17 -41.72
CA ILE A 131 33.94 -9.05 -42.56
C ILE A 131 35.31 -8.43 -42.76
N LEU A 132 36.37 -9.22 -42.61
CA LEU A 132 37.67 -8.93 -43.20
C LEU A 132 37.68 -9.52 -44.61
N ALA A 133 37.85 -8.68 -45.63
CA ALA A 133 37.86 -9.10 -47.02
C ALA A 133 39.20 -8.81 -47.70
N ASN A 134 39.69 -9.76 -48.52
CA ASN A 134 40.91 -9.58 -49.30
C ASN A 134 40.70 -8.78 -50.62
N VAL A 135 39.58 -8.06 -50.69
CA VAL A 135 39.20 -7.17 -51.79
C VAL A 135 38.71 -5.84 -51.22
N ALA A 136 38.94 -4.74 -51.95
CA ALA A 136 38.47 -3.42 -51.56
C ALA A 136 37.00 -3.16 -51.96
N THR A 137 36.48 -3.91 -52.93
CA THR A 137 35.10 -3.79 -53.39
C THR A 137 34.12 -4.38 -52.37
N PRO A 138 33.02 -3.69 -52.03
CA PRO A 138 32.05 -4.22 -51.07
C PRO A 138 31.39 -5.51 -51.56
N LEU A 139 31.28 -6.48 -50.65
CA LEU A 139 30.59 -7.74 -50.88
C LEU A 139 29.06 -7.52 -50.91
N SER A 140 28.32 -8.50 -51.42
CA SER A 140 26.86 -8.42 -51.55
C SER A 140 26.17 -9.66 -50.99
N GLY A 141 24.94 -9.50 -50.50
CA GLY A 141 24.17 -10.57 -49.87
C GLY A 141 24.10 -10.44 -48.34
N SER A 142 23.15 -11.15 -47.73
CA SER A 142 22.95 -11.14 -46.26
C SER A 142 24.08 -11.82 -45.48
N CYS A 143 24.71 -12.82 -46.10
CA CYS A 143 25.86 -13.54 -45.58
C CYS A 143 26.83 -13.93 -46.72
N PRO A 144 27.73 -13.04 -47.14
CA PRO A 144 28.73 -13.35 -48.17
C PRO A 144 29.64 -14.50 -47.75
N SER A 145 29.96 -15.38 -48.69
CA SER A 145 30.87 -16.53 -48.48
C SER A 145 31.78 -16.71 -49.70
N GLY A 146 32.95 -17.32 -49.50
CA GLY A 146 33.90 -17.64 -50.57
C GLY A 146 35.27 -17.01 -50.34
N ALA A 147 36.20 -17.21 -51.27
CA ALA A 147 37.63 -16.87 -51.12
C ALA A 147 37.94 -15.37 -50.89
N ALA A 148 36.95 -14.50 -51.01
CA ALA A 148 37.08 -13.08 -50.72
C ALA A 148 36.94 -12.75 -49.23
N VAL A 149 36.23 -13.60 -48.46
CA VAL A 149 36.04 -13.47 -47.01
C VAL A 149 37.21 -14.15 -46.32
N VAL A 150 37.93 -13.40 -45.50
CA VAL A 150 39.12 -13.87 -44.77
C VAL A 150 38.77 -14.23 -43.33
N ASP A 151 37.91 -13.43 -42.70
CA ASP A 151 37.38 -13.64 -41.33
C ASP A 151 36.02 -12.93 -41.26
N LEU A 152 35.10 -13.44 -40.44
CA LEU A 152 33.76 -12.88 -40.24
C LEU A 152 33.35 -12.89 -38.76
N VAL A 153 32.84 -11.76 -38.25
CA VAL A 153 32.29 -11.66 -36.90
C VAL A 153 30.86 -11.14 -36.93
N GLY A 154 29.90 -11.97 -36.53
CA GLY A 154 28.56 -11.54 -36.16
C GLY A 154 28.43 -11.40 -34.65
N TYR A 155 27.85 -10.29 -34.18
CA TYR A 155 27.62 -10.04 -32.75
C TYR A 155 26.18 -9.61 -32.47
N GLY A 156 25.68 -10.00 -31.31
CA GLY A 156 24.30 -9.76 -30.88
C GLY A 156 23.31 -10.79 -31.45
N THR A 157 22.21 -11.01 -30.73
CA THR A 157 21.25 -12.09 -30.99
C THR A 157 20.48 -11.95 -32.31
N THR A 158 20.55 -10.79 -32.97
CA THR A 158 19.86 -10.51 -34.24
C THR A 158 20.77 -10.58 -35.46
N ALA A 159 22.08 -10.82 -35.29
CA ALA A 159 23.00 -10.99 -36.41
C ALA A 159 22.66 -12.25 -37.19
N ASN A 160 22.41 -12.12 -38.50
CA ASN A 160 22.00 -13.24 -39.36
C ASN A 160 23.13 -13.81 -40.24
N CYS A 161 24.37 -13.42 -39.97
CA CYS A 161 25.58 -14.01 -40.55
C CYS A 161 26.70 -13.94 -39.52
N PHE A 162 27.32 -15.09 -39.27
CA PHE A 162 28.33 -15.36 -38.26
C PHE A 162 29.07 -16.65 -38.65
N GLU A 163 30.25 -16.86 -38.08
CA GLU A 163 30.96 -18.15 -38.16
C GLU A 163 30.27 -19.19 -37.26
N ASP A 164 30.38 -20.46 -37.63
CA ASP A 164 29.65 -21.66 -37.14
C ASP A 164 28.99 -21.59 -35.75
N GLY A 165 27.78 -22.14 -35.69
CA GLY A 165 26.96 -22.24 -34.47
C GLY A 165 26.10 -21.00 -34.19
N ALA A 166 26.72 -19.90 -33.75
CA ALA A 166 26.01 -18.68 -33.35
C ALA A 166 26.91 -17.43 -33.38
N ALA A 167 26.27 -16.26 -33.53
CA ALA A 167 26.91 -14.97 -33.28
C ALA A 167 27.43 -14.89 -31.84
N THR A 168 28.47 -14.08 -31.61
CA THR A 168 28.93 -13.79 -30.25
C THR A 168 27.91 -12.93 -29.48
N ALA A 169 28.01 -12.93 -28.15
CA ALA A 169 27.12 -12.19 -27.27
C ALA A 169 27.10 -10.68 -27.58
N ALA A 170 26.01 -10.01 -27.21
CA ALA A 170 25.82 -8.59 -27.49
C ALA A 170 26.79 -7.71 -26.67
N PRO A 171 27.60 -6.86 -27.32
CA PRO A 171 28.32 -5.80 -26.64
C PRO A 171 27.36 -4.66 -26.21
N SER A 172 27.93 -3.62 -25.58
CA SER A 172 27.20 -2.45 -25.08
C SER A 172 27.99 -1.17 -25.36
N ASN A 173 27.49 -0.02 -24.92
CA ASN A 173 28.25 1.24 -25.00
C ASN A 173 29.56 1.21 -24.19
N THR A 174 29.75 0.29 -23.26
CA THR A 174 30.96 0.18 -22.42
C THR A 174 31.75 -1.11 -22.65
N THR A 175 31.31 -1.98 -23.56
CA THR A 175 31.94 -3.28 -23.82
C THR A 175 32.11 -3.53 -25.32
N ALA A 176 33.14 -4.28 -25.69
CA ALA A 176 33.43 -4.76 -27.04
C ALA A 176 33.41 -6.28 -27.06
N VAL A 177 33.33 -6.87 -28.26
CA VAL A 177 33.60 -8.31 -28.43
C VAL A 177 35.08 -8.50 -28.76
N LEU A 178 35.77 -9.31 -27.98
CA LEU A 178 37.21 -9.57 -28.09
C LEU A 178 37.46 -11.03 -28.40
N ARG A 179 38.29 -11.29 -29.41
CA ARG A 179 38.71 -12.64 -29.77
C ARG A 179 39.62 -13.21 -28.67
N ALA A 180 39.36 -14.45 -28.28
CA ALA A 180 40.04 -15.20 -27.23
C ALA A 180 41.52 -15.42 -27.55
N GLU A 181 42.30 -15.77 -26.53
CA GLU A 181 43.77 -15.87 -26.59
C GLU A 181 44.41 -14.64 -27.24
N ILE A 182 43.83 -13.47 -26.96
CA ILE A 182 44.30 -12.17 -27.44
C ILE A 182 44.40 -12.10 -28.99
N GLY A 183 43.48 -12.77 -29.68
CA GLY A 183 43.42 -12.86 -31.14
C GLY A 183 44.01 -14.15 -31.72
N CYS A 184 44.56 -15.04 -30.89
CA CYS A 184 45.19 -16.26 -31.36
C CYS A 184 44.24 -17.42 -31.64
N THR A 185 43.02 -17.36 -31.14
CA THR A 185 42.00 -18.40 -31.34
C THR A 185 41.01 -18.01 -32.44
N ASP A 186 40.94 -18.85 -33.47
CA ASP A 186 39.87 -18.83 -34.46
C ASP A 186 39.59 -20.29 -34.80
N SER A 187 38.43 -20.75 -34.32
CA SER A 187 37.89 -22.11 -34.42
C SER A 187 36.74 -22.20 -35.43
N ASP A 188 36.55 -21.16 -36.26
CA ASP A 188 35.36 -20.95 -37.09
C ASP A 188 34.06 -20.77 -36.30
N SER A 189 34.10 -20.37 -35.01
CA SER A 189 32.89 -20.21 -34.20
C SER A 189 32.92 -18.92 -33.40
N ASN A 190 32.16 -17.91 -33.85
CA ASN A 190 32.14 -16.60 -33.19
C ASN A 190 31.72 -16.69 -31.71
N ALA A 191 30.75 -17.54 -31.38
CA ALA A 191 30.31 -17.73 -29.99
C ALA A 191 31.38 -18.38 -29.09
N SER A 192 32.29 -19.17 -29.65
CA SER A 192 33.38 -19.83 -28.91
C SER A 192 34.62 -18.96 -28.84
N ASP A 193 34.85 -18.15 -29.87
CA ASP A 193 36.08 -17.38 -30.05
C ASP A 193 36.01 -15.97 -29.46
N PHE A 194 34.83 -15.44 -29.11
CA PHE A 194 34.71 -14.05 -28.62
C PHE A 194 34.05 -13.93 -27.25
N ALA A 195 34.59 -13.06 -26.41
CA ALA A 195 34.01 -12.65 -25.13
C ALA A 195 33.61 -11.17 -25.13
N VAL A 196 32.55 -10.83 -24.40
CA VAL A 196 32.11 -9.44 -24.21
C VAL A 196 32.81 -8.87 -22.97
N VAL A 197 33.78 -7.98 -23.17
CA VAL A 197 34.56 -7.35 -22.09
C VAL A 197 34.81 -5.87 -22.39
N ALA A 198 35.48 -5.14 -21.50
CA ALA A 198 35.81 -3.73 -21.75
C ALA A 198 36.68 -3.57 -23.02
N PRO A 199 36.45 -2.54 -23.86
CA PRO A 199 37.26 -2.31 -25.05
C PRO A 199 38.72 -2.02 -24.70
N SER A 200 39.63 -2.67 -25.43
CA SER A 200 41.08 -2.52 -25.26
C SER A 200 41.75 -2.40 -26.65
N PRO A 201 41.60 -1.25 -27.33
CA PRO A 201 42.08 -1.06 -28.70
C PRO A 201 43.62 -1.02 -28.76
N ARG A 202 44.19 -1.67 -29.78
CA ARG A 202 45.63 -1.77 -30.07
C ARG A 202 45.90 -1.53 -31.54
N ASN A 203 46.98 -0.82 -31.81
CA ASN A 203 47.48 -0.51 -33.15
C ASN A 203 48.83 -1.18 -33.41
N THR A 204 49.44 -0.90 -34.56
CA THR A 204 50.75 -1.46 -34.95
C THR A 204 51.92 -1.10 -34.02
N ALA A 205 51.76 -0.12 -33.13
CA ALA A 205 52.77 0.27 -32.14
C ALA A 205 52.64 -0.50 -30.80
N SER A 206 51.60 -1.32 -30.65
CA SER A 206 51.40 -2.16 -29.47
C SER A 206 52.44 -3.28 -29.43
N PRO A 207 52.80 -3.79 -28.22
CA PRO A 207 53.67 -4.96 -28.11
C PRO A 207 53.18 -6.13 -28.98
N LEU A 208 54.12 -6.85 -29.60
CA LEU A 208 53.80 -8.02 -30.40
C LEU A 208 53.34 -9.17 -29.48
N HIS A 209 52.24 -9.82 -29.85
CA HIS A 209 51.66 -10.97 -29.17
C HIS A 209 51.75 -12.21 -30.07
N PHE A 210 52.56 -13.21 -29.74
CA PHE A 210 52.73 -14.38 -30.60
C PHE A 210 51.86 -15.54 -30.09
N CYS A 211 51.05 -16.14 -30.98
CA CYS A 211 50.13 -17.26 -30.66
C CYS A 211 50.77 -18.58 -30.26
N THR A 212 52.07 -18.55 -30.00
CA THR A 212 52.87 -19.68 -29.56
C THR A 212 53.77 -19.28 -28.37
N GLY A 213 53.34 -18.29 -27.58
CA GLY A 213 54.04 -17.82 -26.38
C GLY A 213 53.08 -17.40 -25.26
N ASP A 214 53.54 -17.62 -24.04
CA ASP A 214 52.91 -17.29 -22.77
C ASP A 214 52.90 -15.77 -22.48
N ASN A 215 51.92 -15.31 -21.69
CA ASN A 215 51.77 -13.94 -21.25
C ASN A 215 52.06 -13.82 -19.76
N ALA A 216 52.95 -12.90 -19.39
CA ALA A 216 53.22 -12.65 -17.99
C ALA A 216 51.98 -12.17 -17.23
N PRO A 217 51.81 -12.57 -15.95
CA PRO A 217 50.74 -12.07 -15.11
C PRO A 217 50.85 -10.55 -14.92
N ALA A 218 49.70 -9.88 -14.78
CA ALA A 218 49.61 -8.44 -14.59
C ALA A 218 48.44 -8.05 -13.67
N VAL A 219 48.55 -6.92 -12.96
CA VAL A 219 47.41 -6.36 -12.20
C VAL A 219 46.45 -5.68 -13.16
N THR A 220 45.21 -6.15 -13.23
CA THR A 220 44.18 -5.65 -14.15
C THR A 220 43.24 -4.64 -13.49
N ALA A 221 42.99 -4.77 -12.18
CA ALA A 221 42.15 -3.84 -11.44
C ALA A 221 42.54 -3.77 -9.96
N THR A 222 42.20 -2.64 -9.34
CA THR A 222 42.45 -2.36 -7.92
C THR A 222 41.24 -1.69 -7.28
N SER A 223 41.00 -1.97 -6.00
CA SER A 223 40.11 -1.19 -5.16
C SER A 223 40.85 -0.83 -3.88
N PRO A 224 41.00 0.45 -3.51
CA PRO A 224 40.57 1.64 -4.25
C PRO A 224 41.24 1.76 -5.62
N LEU A 225 40.57 2.44 -6.56
CA LEU A 225 41.14 2.74 -7.88
C LEU A 225 42.38 3.65 -7.75
N ASN A 226 43.28 3.57 -8.72
CA ASN A 226 44.43 4.47 -8.78
C ASN A 226 44.00 5.95 -8.82
N ASN A 227 44.60 6.75 -7.94
CA ASN A 227 44.27 8.14 -7.63
C ASN A 227 42.87 8.36 -7.03
N ALA A 228 42.24 7.33 -6.45
CA ALA A 228 40.99 7.51 -5.71
C ALA A 228 41.20 8.52 -4.56
N THR A 229 40.20 9.35 -4.33
CA THR A 229 40.18 10.33 -3.23
C THR A 229 39.00 10.05 -2.33
N ASP A 230 39.04 10.58 -1.11
CA ASP A 230 37.98 10.41 -0.11
C ASP A 230 37.70 8.91 0.18
N VAL A 231 38.77 8.12 0.21
CA VAL A 231 38.73 6.70 0.54
C VAL A 231 38.57 6.52 2.05
N SER A 232 37.73 5.58 2.49
CA SER A 232 37.56 5.32 3.93
C SER A 232 38.90 4.94 4.56
N PHE A 233 39.18 5.48 5.75
CA PHE A 233 40.44 5.23 6.45
C PHE A 233 40.62 3.75 6.83
N ASN A 234 39.54 2.98 6.94
CA ASN A 234 39.53 1.54 7.22
C ASN A 234 39.23 0.67 5.98
N THR A 235 39.52 1.17 4.77
CA THR A 235 39.27 0.38 3.57
C THR A 235 40.21 -0.83 3.48
N ASN A 236 39.67 -1.98 3.06
CA ASN A 236 40.48 -3.06 2.53
C ASN A 236 40.94 -2.71 1.11
N ILE A 237 42.09 -3.25 0.72
CA ILE A 237 42.64 -3.12 -0.63
C ILE A 237 42.37 -4.42 -1.39
N ALA A 238 41.76 -4.36 -2.56
CA ALA A 238 41.62 -5.48 -3.48
C ALA A 238 42.59 -5.33 -4.66
N ILE A 239 43.26 -6.42 -5.02
CA ILE A 239 44.17 -6.52 -6.17
C ILE A 239 43.69 -7.68 -7.04
N ILE A 240 43.43 -7.40 -8.31
CA ILE A 240 42.92 -8.36 -9.29
C ILE A 240 43.98 -8.54 -10.38
N PHE A 241 44.35 -9.79 -10.65
CA PHE A 241 45.33 -10.17 -11.66
C PHE A 241 44.68 -10.57 -12.99
N SER A 242 45.47 -10.63 -14.07
CA SER A 242 45.07 -11.11 -15.40
C SER A 242 44.74 -12.60 -15.41
N GLU A 243 45.29 -13.34 -14.45
CA GLU A 243 45.25 -14.80 -14.37
C GLU A 243 45.51 -15.27 -12.92
N PRO A 244 45.35 -16.58 -12.63
CA PRO A 244 45.78 -17.17 -11.37
C PRO A 244 47.29 -17.00 -11.12
N VAL A 245 47.65 -16.44 -9.95
CA VAL A 245 49.04 -16.26 -9.55
C VAL A 245 49.34 -16.91 -8.19
N ASP A 246 50.58 -17.35 -8.03
CA ASP A 246 51.21 -17.59 -6.74
C ASP A 246 51.94 -16.32 -6.29
N VAL A 247 51.79 -16.00 -5.00
CA VAL A 247 52.41 -14.82 -4.39
C VAL A 247 53.27 -15.21 -3.20
N SER A 248 54.44 -14.57 -3.07
CA SER A 248 55.32 -14.76 -1.92
C SER A 248 54.75 -14.09 -0.66
N THR A 249 55.45 -14.15 0.48
CA THR A 249 55.03 -13.43 1.70
C THR A 249 55.28 -11.92 1.64
N ALA A 250 56.08 -11.43 0.68
CA ALA A 250 56.49 -10.03 0.58
C ALA A 250 56.10 -9.38 -0.77
N TRP A 251 55.08 -9.92 -1.44
CA TRP A 251 54.69 -9.52 -2.80
C TRP A 251 54.08 -8.12 -2.95
N TYR A 252 53.82 -7.43 -1.84
CA TYR A 252 53.31 -6.06 -1.85
C TYR A 252 54.00 -5.18 -0.82
N THR A 253 53.89 -3.87 -1.02
CA THR A 253 54.14 -2.86 0.01
C THR A 253 52.98 -1.86 0.05
N ILE A 254 52.62 -1.41 1.25
CA ILE A 254 51.67 -0.31 1.46
C ILE A 254 52.43 0.78 2.22
N SER A 255 52.52 1.98 1.65
CA SER A 255 53.25 3.11 2.24
C SER A 255 52.42 4.36 2.15
N CYS A 256 52.14 4.97 3.30
CA CYS A 256 51.38 6.21 3.40
C CYS A 256 52.26 7.38 3.85
N ALA A 257 51.92 8.58 3.39
CA ALA A 257 52.71 9.79 3.61
C ALA A 257 52.82 10.18 5.10
N THR A 258 51.79 9.88 5.91
CA THR A 258 51.74 10.28 7.31
C THR A 258 51.97 9.12 8.26
N SER A 259 51.27 7.99 8.06
CA SER A 259 51.36 6.82 8.93
C SER A 259 52.54 5.89 8.61
N GLY A 260 53.23 6.09 7.48
CA GLY A 260 54.34 5.23 7.05
C GLY A 260 53.88 3.90 6.46
N SER A 261 54.69 2.84 6.63
CA SER A 261 54.42 1.52 6.05
C SER A 261 53.39 0.73 6.85
N HIS A 262 52.50 0.03 6.14
CA HIS A 262 51.48 -0.83 6.72
C HIS A 262 51.72 -2.29 6.35
N THR A 263 51.49 -3.19 7.30
CA THR A 263 51.32 -4.63 7.05
C THR A 263 49.84 -4.92 6.85
N ALA A 264 49.49 -5.95 6.09
CA ALA A 264 48.09 -6.36 5.92
C ALA A 264 47.90 -7.88 6.06
N THR A 265 46.73 -8.27 6.55
CA THR A 265 46.26 -9.66 6.48
C THR A 265 45.73 -9.91 5.08
N GLN A 266 46.28 -10.92 4.41
CA GLN A 266 45.87 -11.30 3.06
C GLN A 266 44.79 -12.38 3.10
N SER A 267 43.79 -12.26 2.24
CA SER A 267 42.81 -13.30 1.93
C SER A 267 42.50 -13.34 0.43
N GLY A 268 41.77 -14.36 -0.02
CA GLY A 268 41.44 -14.57 -1.44
C GLY A 268 42.50 -15.36 -2.21
N GLY A 269 42.61 -15.08 -3.51
CA GLY A 269 43.43 -15.79 -4.48
C GLY A 269 42.67 -16.89 -5.25
N PRO A 270 43.24 -17.40 -6.35
CA PRO A 270 44.54 -17.04 -6.92
C PRO A 270 44.50 -15.81 -7.86
N THR A 271 43.32 -15.27 -8.19
CA THR A 271 43.21 -14.13 -9.13
C THR A 271 42.81 -12.82 -8.44
N THR A 272 42.12 -12.89 -7.30
CA THR A 272 41.68 -11.71 -6.55
C THR A 272 42.11 -11.82 -5.10
N PHE A 273 43.00 -10.94 -4.68
CA PHE A 273 43.49 -10.88 -3.30
C PHE A 273 42.91 -9.65 -2.59
N SER A 274 42.55 -9.82 -1.32
CA SER A 274 42.17 -8.74 -0.43
C SER A 274 43.23 -8.58 0.66
N LEU A 275 43.69 -7.35 0.87
CA LEU A 275 44.64 -6.93 1.88
C LEU A 275 43.90 -6.07 2.90
N ASP A 276 43.79 -6.56 4.13
CA ASP A 276 43.21 -5.87 5.27
C ASP A 276 44.34 -5.28 6.13
N PRO A 277 44.59 -3.95 6.09
CA PRO A 277 45.65 -3.32 6.86
C PRO A 277 45.55 -3.64 8.36
N ALA A 278 46.67 -4.05 8.97
CA ALA A 278 46.69 -4.42 10.40
C ALA A 278 46.38 -3.24 11.33
N VAL A 279 46.57 -2.02 10.85
CA VAL A 279 46.14 -0.77 11.47
C VAL A 279 45.48 0.05 10.37
N ASP A 280 44.31 0.62 10.67
CA ASP A 280 43.62 1.50 9.73
C ASP A 280 44.51 2.70 9.34
N PHE A 281 44.27 3.24 8.14
CA PHE A 281 44.97 4.40 7.62
C PHE A 281 44.67 5.66 8.46
N GLY A 282 45.55 6.65 8.39
CA GLY A 282 45.30 8.00 8.88
C GLY A 282 44.33 8.78 7.98
N PHE A 283 43.82 9.90 8.49
CA PHE A 283 43.01 10.84 7.69
C PHE A 283 43.87 11.74 6.82
N SER A 284 43.32 12.17 5.67
CA SER A 284 43.96 13.08 4.71
C SER A 284 45.36 12.65 4.25
N GLU A 285 45.65 11.35 4.24
CA GLU A 285 46.95 10.86 3.83
C GLU A 285 46.91 10.19 2.46
N SER A 286 48.01 10.32 1.73
CA SER A 286 48.20 9.63 0.47
C SER A 286 48.93 8.32 0.72
N CYS A 287 48.31 7.20 0.32
CA CYS A 287 48.87 5.86 0.41
C CYS A 287 49.20 5.35 -0.98
N THR A 288 50.38 4.75 -1.14
CA THR A 288 50.82 4.05 -2.35
C THR A 288 50.94 2.57 -2.05
N VAL A 289 50.29 1.75 -2.87
CA VAL A 289 50.42 0.29 -2.85
C VAL A 289 51.27 -0.12 -4.04
N THR A 290 52.30 -0.93 -3.82
CA THR A 290 53.15 -1.47 -4.89
C THR A 290 53.16 -2.98 -4.83
N VAL A 291 52.71 -3.63 -5.90
CA VAL A 291 52.85 -5.06 -6.17
C VAL A 291 54.22 -5.29 -6.80
N LEU A 292 55.01 -6.16 -6.19
CA LEU A 292 56.39 -6.45 -6.58
C LEU A 292 56.40 -7.59 -7.61
N ALA A 293 56.83 -7.28 -8.84
CA ALA A 293 56.77 -8.22 -9.95
C ALA A 293 57.58 -9.50 -9.74
N SER A 294 58.73 -9.41 -9.06
CA SER A 294 59.59 -10.56 -8.79
C SER A 294 59.00 -11.55 -7.80
N GLU A 295 57.94 -11.16 -7.08
CA GLU A 295 57.33 -11.92 -6.00
C GLU A 295 55.95 -12.49 -6.39
N VAL A 296 55.55 -12.29 -7.65
CA VAL A 296 54.31 -12.78 -8.23
C VAL A 296 54.67 -13.65 -9.43
N THR A 297 54.24 -14.90 -9.41
CA THR A 297 54.39 -15.86 -10.51
C THR A 297 53.03 -16.33 -10.97
N ASP A 298 52.83 -16.59 -12.25
CA ASP A 298 51.63 -17.27 -12.70
C ASP A 298 51.63 -18.74 -12.21
N GLN A 299 50.48 -19.39 -12.32
CA GLN A 299 50.31 -20.80 -11.94
C GLN A 299 50.30 -21.76 -13.12
N ASP A 300 50.43 -21.25 -14.35
CA ASP A 300 50.37 -22.10 -15.52
C ASP A 300 51.72 -22.80 -15.78
N THR A 301 51.84 -23.52 -16.90
CA THR A 301 53.02 -24.38 -17.16
C THR A 301 53.72 -24.02 -18.46
N VAL A 302 53.25 -22.99 -19.15
CA VAL A 302 53.77 -22.56 -20.44
C VAL A 302 54.77 -21.45 -20.16
N ASP A 303 56.04 -21.76 -19.99
CA ASP A 303 57.05 -20.76 -19.62
C ASP A 303 58.11 -20.52 -20.71
N PRO A 304 58.70 -19.31 -20.83
CA PRO A 304 58.44 -18.04 -20.11
C PRO A 304 57.46 -17.08 -20.83
N PRO A 305 56.90 -16.04 -20.14
CA PRO A 305 57.31 -15.52 -18.82
C PRO A 305 56.44 -15.82 -17.55
N ASN A 306 56.94 -16.74 -16.71
CA ASN A 306 56.58 -17.04 -15.30
C ASN A 306 56.33 -15.89 -14.29
N ASN A 307 56.73 -14.64 -14.57
CA ASN A 307 56.70 -13.55 -13.59
C ASN A 307 56.08 -12.30 -14.22
N MET A 308 55.46 -11.46 -13.39
CA MET A 308 55.04 -10.14 -13.85
C MET A 308 56.23 -9.38 -14.49
N LEU A 309 55.98 -8.65 -15.57
CA LEU A 309 57.05 -7.95 -16.31
C LEU A 309 57.61 -6.73 -15.55
N ALA A 310 56.80 -6.10 -14.69
CA ALA A 310 57.18 -4.92 -13.93
C ALA A 310 56.29 -4.73 -12.69
N ASN A 311 56.81 -4.06 -11.67
CA ASN A 311 56.03 -3.70 -10.49
C ASN A 311 54.80 -2.88 -10.91
N SER A 312 53.66 -3.15 -10.27
CA SER A 312 52.45 -2.35 -10.44
C SER A 312 52.24 -1.49 -9.21
N ALA A 313 52.10 -0.18 -9.37
CA ALA A 313 51.86 0.73 -8.26
C ALA A 313 50.62 1.58 -8.52
N PHE A 314 49.82 1.78 -7.47
CA PHE A 314 48.69 2.69 -7.47
C PHE A 314 48.65 3.45 -6.16
N SER A 315 48.02 4.62 -6.15
CA SER A 315 47.87 5.44 -4.95
C SER A 315 46.44 5.83 -4.71
N PHE A 316 46.10 6.17 -3.48
CA PHE A 316 44.82 6.76 -3.11
C PHE A 316 45.01 7.76 -1.97
N THR A 317 44.03 8.63 -1.75
CA THR A 317 44.00 9.57 -0.63
C THR A 317 42.83 9.24 0.27
N THR A 318 43.11 9.05 1.55
CA THR A 318 42.06 8.82 2.55
C THR A 318 41.27 10.09 2.82
N GLU A 319 40.05 9.88 3.28
CA GLU A 319 39.13 10.94 3.63
C GLU A 319 39.68 11.93 4.66
N ALA A 320 39.11 13.14 4.67
CA ALA A 320 39.52 14.18 5.59
C ALA A 320 39.18 13.83 7.05
N THR A 321 39.91 14.46 7.98
CA THR A 321 39.57 14.37 9.41
C THR A 321 38.13 14.84 9.59
N PRO A 322 37.24 14.03 10.20
CA PRO A 322 35.86 14.42 10.36
C PRO A 322 35.75 15.69 11.22
N PRO A 323 34.79 16.59 10.92
CA PRO A 323 34.45 17.69 11.83
C PRO A 323 33.93 17.14 13.17
N PRO A 324 33.76 17.99 14.20
CA PRO A 324 33.03 17.60 15.40
C PRO A 324 31.68 16.95 15.06
N PRO A 325 31.23 15.94 15.83
CA PRO A 325 29.97 15.28 15.56
C PRO A 325 28.79 16.25 15.67
N THR A 326 27.80 16.05 14.82
CA THR A 326 26.46 16.60 14.97
C THR A 326 25.57 15.46 15.43
N PHE A 327 24.94 15.61 16.59
CA PHE A 327 24.14 14.55 17.19
C PHE A 327 22.74 14.53 16.60
N ILE A 328 22.07 13.38 16.71
CA ILE A 328 20.77 13.18 16.08
C ILE A 328 19.69 14.04 16.74
N HIS A 329 19.70 14.21 18.06
CA HIS A 329 18.79 15.13 18.77
C HIS A 329 18.91 16.59 18.32
N ASP A 330 20.10 17.06 17.92
CA ASP A 330 20.28 18.41 17.36
C ASP A 330 19.65 18.55 15.96
N ILE A 331 19.66 17.45 15.18
CA ILE A 331 19.07 17.39 13.84
C ILE A 331 17.56 17.31 13.94
N GLN A 332 17.03 16.45 14.80
CA GLN A 332 15.60 16.32 15.03
C GLN A 332 15.04 17.62 15.65
N GLY A 333 15.60 18.03 16.79
CA GLY A 333 15.09 19.16 17.56
C GLY A 333 13.74 18.86 18.21
N ALA A 334 13.24 19.82 18.98
CA ALA A 334 11.93 19.76 19.63
C ALA A 334 10.89 20.51 18.77
N ALA A 335 10.64 19.99 17.56
CA ALA A 335 9.69 20.53 16.58
C ALA A 335 9.36 19.47 15.51
N HIS A 336 8.19 19.61 14.86
CA HIS A 336 7.76 18.80 13.69
C HIS A 336 8.56 19.04 12.41
N ILE A 337 9.47 20.01 12.42
CA ILE A 337 10.37 20.31 11.29
C ILE A 337 11.75 20.53 11.85
N SER A 338 12.72 19.80 11.31
CA SER A 338 14.11 19.90 11.71
C SER A 338 14.61 21.36 11.66
N PRO A 339 15.24 21.86 12.74
CA PRO A 339 15.89 23.18 12.72
C PRO A 339 17.10 23.23 11.78
N LEU A 340 17.57 22.06 11.29
CA LEU A 340 18.75 21.91 10.44
C LEU A 340 18.40 21.48 9.01
N VAL A 341 17.12 21.51 8.62
CA VAL A 341 16.67 21.19 7.25
C VAL A 341 17.48 21.94 6.17
N GLY A 342 17.92 21.20 5.16
CA GLY A 342 18.73 21.72 4.05
C GLY A 342 20.23 21.90 4.36
N GLN A 343 20.67 21.68 5.60
CA GLN A 343 22.09 21.72 5.95
C GLN A 343 22.78 20.37 5.70
N THR A 344 24.06 20.42 5.32
CA THR A 344 24.89 19.22 5.10
C THR A 344 25.91 19.06 6.21
N PHE A 345 25.93 17.89 6.85
CA PHE A 345 26.85 17.56 7.94
C PHE A 345 27.87 16.50 7.51
N GLY A 346 29.11 16.67 7.96
CA GLY A 346 30.23 15.79 7.63
C GLY A 346 30.49 14.67 8.65
N ASN A 347 29.74 14.63 9.75
CA ASN A 347 29.92 13.65 10.83
C ASN A 347 28.65 13.50 11.68
N VAL A 348 27.72 12.64 11.26
CA VAL A 348 26.59 12.17 12.09
C VAL A 348 26.88 10.74 12.53
N PRO A 349 27.30 10.51 13.79
CA PRO A 349 27.57 9.18 14.30
C PRO A 349 26.28 8.45 14.74
N GLY A 350 26.28 7.11 14.72
CA GLY A 350 25.21 6.33 15.32
C GLY A 350 25.35 4.82 15.11
N ILE A 351 24.39 4.06 15.61
CA ILE A 351 24.27 2.61 15.44
C ILE A 351 23.12 2.30 14.49
N VAL A 352 23.36 1.43 13.50
CA VAL A 352 22.30 0.95 12.60
C VAL A 352 21.36 0.04 13.37
N THR A 353 20.10 0.44 13.56
CA THR A 353 19.09 -0.29 14.36
C THR A 353 18.15 -1.12 13.51
N ALA A 354 17.84 -0.68 12.29
CA ALA A 354 16.98 -1.39 11.35
C ALA A 354 17.38 -1.12 9.90
N LYS A 355 17.02 -2.03 8.98
CA LYS A 355 17.23 -1.88 7.53
C LYS A 355 15.90 -1.98 6.80
N ARG A 356 15.71 -1.14 5.79
CA ARG A 356 14.52 -1.10 4.92
C ARG A 356 14.93 -1.24 3.45
N SER A 357 13.96 -1.35 2.56
CA SER A 357 14.17 -1.53 1.11
C SER A 357 14.81 -0.33 0.40
N ASN A 358 14.86 0.83 1.06
CA ASN A 358 15.34 2.11 0.52
C ASN A 358 16.30 2.87 1.45
N GLY A 359 16.69 2.29 2.59
CA GLY A 359 17.48 2.97 3.62
C GLY A 359 17.66 2.16 4.89
N PHE A 360 18.07 2.83 5.97
CA PHE A 360 18.24 2.23 7.30
C PHE A 360 18.00 3.25 8.40
N ASN A 361 17.55 2.78 9.58
CA ASN A 361 17.41 3.61 10.77
C ASN A 361 18.76 3.66 11.51
N LEU A 362 19.13 4.86 11.94
CA LEU A 362 20.34 5.16 12.69
C LEU A 362 19.92 5.76 14.04
N GLN A 363 20.53 5.32 15.13
CA GLN A 363 20.22 5.86 16.46
C GLN A 363 21.49 6.15 17.26
N ASP A 364 21.50 7.25 18.01
CA ASP A 364 22.62 7.60 18.89
C ASP A 364 22.70 6.61 20.07
N PRO A 365 23.85 5.95 20.30
CA PRO A 365 24.03 5.09 21.46
C PRO A 365 24.17 5.84 22.79
N ASN A 366 24.33 7.17 22.78
CA ASN A 366 24.46 8.01 23.97
C ASN A 366 23.38 9.10 23.93
N PRO A 367 22.11 8.74 24.22
CA PRO A 367 21.00 9.69 24.17
C PRO A 367 21.21 10.83 25.17
N ASP A 368 20.65 11.99 24.87
CA ASP A 368 20.59 13.10 25.80
C ASP A 368 19.53 12.85 26.90
N THR A 369 19.12 13.90 27.61
CA THR A 369 18.10 13.80 28.67
C THR A 369 16.78 14.47 28.31
N ASP A 370 16.65 15.05 27.11
CA ASP A 370 15.46 15.78 26.70
C ASP A 370 14.48 14.85 25.98
N PRO A 371 13.34 14.51 26.59
CA PRO A 371 12.35 13.65 25.94
C PRO A 371 11.69 14.32 24.73
N ALA A 372 11.91 15.62 24.48
CA ALA A 372 11.38 16.32 23.32
C ALA A 372 12.21 16.15 22.05
N THR A 373 13.39 15.53 22.11
CA THR A 373 14.23 15.30 20.94
C THR A 373 14.41 13.82 20.67
N SER A 374 14.20 13.42 19.41
CA SER A 374 14.46 12.04 19.00
C SER A 374 15.97 11.78 18.86
N GLU A 375 16.38 10.56 19.22
CA GLU A 375 17.74 10.06 19.04
C GLU A 375 17.88 9.16 17.81
N GLY A 376 16.76 8.91 17.12
CA GLY A 376 16.67 8.13 15.90
C GLY A 376 16.51 9.01 14.67
N ILE A 377 17.02 8.55 13.53
CA ILE A 377 16.83 9.21 12.24
C ILE A 377 16.88 8.18 11.11
N PHE A 378 16.10 8.41 10.06
CA PHE A 378 16.17 7.57 8.86
C PHE A 378 17.25 8.05 7.88
N VAL A 379 18.03 7.13 7.33
CA VAL A 379 19.05 7.40 6.32
C VAL A 379 18.57 6.84 4.98
N PHE A 380 18.16 7.74 4.08
CA PHE A 380 17.62 7.37 2.77
C PHE A 380 18.74 7.14 1.74
N THR A 381 18.84 5.90 1.26
CA THR A 381 19.83 5.47 0.24
C THR A 381 19.22 5.24 -1.13
N GLY A 382 17.89 5.33 -1.27
CA GLY A 382 17.16 5.10 -2.53
C GLY A 382 17.08 3.63 -2.98
N SER A 383 17.81 2.73 -2.32
CA SER A 383 17.75 1.28 -2.50
C SER A 383 18.24 0.57 -1.24
N ALA A 384 18.03 -0.75 -1.14
CA ALA A 384 18.35 -1.52 0.04
C ALA A 384 19.87 -1.47 0.30
N PRO A 385 20.33 -0.98 1.47
CA PRO A 385 21.74 -0.76 1.70
C PRO A 385 22.47 -2.09 1.89
N THR A 386 23.49 -2.35 1.06
CA THR A 386 24.31 -3.58 1.10
C THR A 386 25.60 -3.42 1.92
N SER A 387 26.03 -2.19 2.17
CA SER A 387 27.31 -1.86 2.83
C SER A 387 27.24 -1.78 4.36
N VAL A 388 26.04 -1.88 4.95
CA VAL A 388 25.84 -1.85 6.41
C VAL A 388 25.00 -3.03 6.89
N THR A 389 25.24 -3.42 8.13
CA THR A 389 24.50 -4.44 8.88
C THR A 389 23.96 -3.86 10.19
N ILE A 390 22.89 -4.46 10.72
CA ILE A 390 22.34 -4.05 12.03
C ILE A 390 23.41 -4.25 13.10
N GLY A 391 23.59 -3.26 13.98
CA GLY A 391 24.66 -3.23 14.99
C GLY A 391 25.98 -2.64 14.50
N ASP A 392 26.06 -2.14 13.26
CA ASP A 392 27.22 -1.38 12.82
C ASP A 392 27.22 0.01 13.47
N ALA A 393 28.36 0.39 14.05
CA ALA A 393 28.64 1.78 14.36
C ALA A 393 29.13 2.48 13.11
N VAL A 394 28.41 3.51 12.68
CA VAL A 394 28.68 4.22 11.44
C VAL A 394 28.85 5.71 11.70
N ARG A 395 29.49 6.36 10.73
CA ARG A 395 29.46 7.80 10.55
C ARG A 395 28.84 8.10 9.20
N VAL A 396 27.85 8.99 9.18
CA VAL A 396 27.15 9.42 7.98
C VAL A 396 27.54 10.87 7.64
N ARG A 397 27.87 11.11 6.37
CA ARG A 397 27.88 12.45 5.76
C ARG A 397 26.64 12.59 4.90
N ALA A 398 25.76 13.54 5.18
CA ALA A 398 24.48 13.66 4.49
C ALA A 398 23.90 15.07 4.62
N THR A 399 22.84 15.32 3.85
CA THR A 399 22.02 16.53 3.97
C THR A 399 20.74 16.20 4.72
N VAL A 400 20.32 17.06 5.64
CA VAL A 400 19.04 16.91 6.36
C VAL A 400 17.91 17.34 5.43
N SER A 401 16.85 16.53 5.36
CA SER A 401 15.67 16.78 4.53
C SER A 401 14.40 16.42 5.29
N GLU A 402 13.29 17.03 4.88
CA GLU A 402 11.94 16.67 5.29
C GLU A 402 11.28 15.85 4.17
N PHE A 403 10.79 14.66 4.49
CA PHE A 403 10.06 13.83 3.55
C PHE A 403 8.58 13.80 3.90
N ARG A 404 7.70 14.14 2.95
CA ARG A 404 6.24 14.09 3.15
C ARG A 404 5.63 12.89 2.44
N PRO A 405 5.19 11.84 3.15
CA PRO A 405 4.50 10.73 2.52
C PRO A 405 3.26 11.19 1.75
N GLY A 406 3.10 10.69 0.52
CA GLY A 406 2.00 11.09 -0.37
C GLY A 406 2.19 12.44 -1.09
N GLY A 407 3.26 13.19 -0.81
CA GLY A 407 3.63 14.41 -1.53
C GLY A 407 3.21 15.72 -0.84
N ALA A 408 3.73 16.85 -1.32
CA ALA A 408 3.65 18.16 -0.64
C ALA A 408 2.24 18.70 -0.38
N THR A 409 1.23 18.24 -1.13
CA THR A 409 -0.17 18.71 -1.02
C THR A 409 -1.00 17.92 -0.02
N THR A 410 -0.47 16.84 0.57
CA THR A 410 -1.21 16.05 1.57
C THR A 410 -1.27 16.79 2.91
N ALA A 411 -2.17 16.32 3.78
CA ALA A 411 -2.28 16.77 5.17
C ALA A 411 -1.43 15.90 6.14
N ASN A 412 -0.61 15.00 5.60
CA ASN A 412 0.34 14.19 6.36
C ASN A 412 1.41 15.09 7.00
N LEU A 413 2.03 14.70 8.11
CA LEU A 413 3.31 15.26 8.60
C LEU A 413 4.46 14.95 7.64
N THR A 414 5.61 15.60 7.86
CA THR A 414 6.89 15.15 7.29
C THR A 414 7.61 14.23 8.26
N THR A 415 8.64 13.55 7.75
CA THR A 415 9.65 12.91 8.56
C THR A 415 11.03 13.50 8.30
N THR A 416 11.85 13.62 9.34
CA THR A 416 13.24 14.08 9.20
C THR A 416 14.14 12.94 8.73
N GLU A 417 14.83 13.14 7.61
CA GLU A 417 15.74 12.12 7.05
C GLU A 417 17.08 12.68 6.57
N LEU A 418 18.08 11.79 6.52
CA LEU A 418 19.39 12.05 5.93
C LEU A 418 19.43 11.56 4.48
N VAL A 419 19.60 12.50 3.53
CA VAL A 419 19.64 12.22 2.09
C VAL A 419 21.03 12.41 1.48
N SER A 420 21.24 11.78 0.32
CA SER A 420 22.54 11.71 -0.37
C SER A 420 23.68 11.23 0.54
N PRO A 421 23.49 10.13 1.31
CA PRO A 421 24.43 9.75 2.35
C PRO A 421 25.72 9.16 1.78
N LYS A 422 26.85 9.51 2.41
CA LYS A 422 28.08 8.73 2.38
C LYS A 422 28.30 8.10 3.74
N VAL A 423 28.30 6.77 3.79
CA VAL A 423 28.38 6.00 5.04
C VAL A 423 29.76 5.39 5.19
N THR A 424 30.38 5.62 6.35
CA THR A 424 31.61 4.96 6.79
C THR A 424 31.28 4.05 7.96
N VAL A 425 31.47 2.73 7.81
CA VAL A 425 31.35 1.79 8.92
C VAL A 425 32.62 1.89 9.77
N LEU A 426 32.49 2.14 11.07
CA LEU A 426 33.60 2.29 12.00
C LEU A 426 33.91 0.98 12.72
N SER A 427 32.88 0.18 13.01
CA SER A 427 33.03 -1.15 13.61
C SER A 427 31.71 -1.93 13.52
N HIS A 428 31.81 -3.26 13.55
CA HIS A 428 30.68 -4.18 13.46
C HIS A 428 30.25 -4.73 14.83
N GLY A 429 29.03 -5.25 14.91
CA GLY A 429 28.56 -6.10 16.03
C GLY A 429 28.44 -5.38 17.37
N LYS A 430 28.13 -4.08 17.38
CA LYS A 430 27.83 -3.34 18.59
C LYS A 430 26.45 -3.71 19.14
N PRO A 431 26.25 -3.66 20.46
CA PRO A 431 24.91 -3.73 21.02
C PRO A 431 24.04 -2.59 20.47
N LEU A 432 22.77 -2.88 20.22
CA LEU A 432 21.80 -1.84 19.86
C LEU A 432 21.56 -0.91 21.06
N PRO A 433 21.24 0.38 20.83
CA PRO A 433 20.68 1.24 21.86
C PRO A 433 19.48 0.57 22.54
N ALA A 434 19.28 0.85 23.83
CA ALA A 434 18.12 0.33 24.55
C ALA A 434 16.84 0.88 23.92
N ALA A 435 15.86 0.01 23.66
CA ALA A 435 14.58 0.43 23.12
C ALA A 435 13.80 1.28 24.14
N THR A 436 13.24 2.40 23.70
CA THR A 436 12.39 3.24 24.54
C THR A 436 11.04 2.55 24.74
N VAL A 437 10.69 2.26 25.98
CA VAL A 437 9.37 1.66 26.30
C VAL A 437 8.28 2.72 26.13
N ILE A 438 7.26 2.43 25.33
CA ILE A 438 6.02 3.20 25.24
C ILE A 438 5.00 2.53 26.16
N GLY A 439 4.51 3.27 27.16
CA GLY A 439 3.63 2.78 28.22
C GLY A 439 4.30 2.64 29.59
N ILE A 440 3.74 1.78 30.44
CA ILE A 440 4.14 1.62 31.84
C ILE A 440 5.61 1.22 31.93
N GLY A 441 6.36 1.95 32.77
CA GLY A 441 7.79 1.75 32.96
C GLY A 441 8.68 2.49 31.95
N GLY A 442 8.07 3.21 30.99
CA GLY A 442 8.75 4.09 30.06
C GLY A 442 8.04 5.43 29.91
N ARG A 443 7.88 5.87 28.66
CA ARG A 443 7.18 7.11 28.30
C ARG A 443 5.70 6.82 28.09
N MET A 444 4.83 7.51 28.83
CA MET A 444 3.38 7.38 28.68
C MET A 444 2.91 8.33 27.56
N PRO A 445 2.26 7.84 26.49
CA PRO A 445 1.61 8.73 25.54
C PRO A 445 0.41 9.41 26.23
N PRO A 446 0.04 10.63 25.79
CA PRO A 446 -1.25 11.21 26.12
C PRO A 446 -2.41 10.27 25.76
N THR A 447 -3.56 10.44 26.41
CA THR A 447 -4.70 9.53 26.28
C THR A 447 -5.97 10.21 25.75
N SER A 448 -5.86 11.43 25.22
CA SER A 448 -7.03 12.15 24.68
C SER A 448 -6.63 13.29 23.73
N ILE A 449 -5.61 14.05 24.11
CA ILE A 449 -5.15 15.21 23.35
C ILE A 449 -4.17 14.75 22.27
N ILE A 450 -4.55 14.97 21.02
CA ILE A 450 -3.66 14.82 19.86
C ILE A 450 -2.79 16.08 19.72
N GLU A 451 -3.44 17.24 19.82
CA GLU A 451 -2.88 18.59 19.71
C GLU A 451 -3.96 19.60 20.12
N ASP A 452 -3.65 20.55 21.00
CA ASP A 452 -4.64 21.55 21.48
C ASP A 452 -4.22 23.03 21.36
N ASP A 453 -2.99 23.35 20.97
CA ASP A 453 -2.43 24.69 21.04
C ASP A 453 -1.90 25.28 19.71
N ALA A 454 -1.86 24.49 18.64
CA ALA A 454 -1.57 24.89 17.24
C ALA A 454 -2.66 25.78 16.59
N THR A 455 -3.49 26.44 17.40
CA THR A 455 -4.69 27.19 17.00
C THR A 455 -4.42 28.41 16.11
N SER A 456 -3.20 28.93 16.04
CA SER A 456 -2.91 30.17 15.32
C SER A 456 -2.95 30.02 13.79
N THR A 457 -2.52 28.87 13.26
CA THR A 457 -2.63 28.51 11.84
C THR A 457 -3.40 27.21 11.64
N GLY A 458 -3.63 26.44 12.70
CA GLY A 458 -4.10 25.07 12.66
C GLY A 458 -3.04 24.10 12.14
N ASN A 459 -1.79 24.53 11.89
CA ASN A 459 -0.72 23.70 11.34
C ASN A 459 0.42 23.55 12.35
N VAL A 460 0.59 22.32 12.88
CA VAL A 460 1.58 21.96 13.92
C VAL A 460 3.03 22.18 13.47
N GLU A 461 3.29 22.17 12.16
CA GLU A 461 4.62 22.45 11.59
C GLU A 461 5.03 23.92 11.69
N THR A 462 4.09 24.82 12.04
CA THR A 462 4.29 26.27 12.01
C THR A 462 3.76 27.02 13.22
N SER A 463 3.07 26.33 14.13
CA SER A 463 2.48 26.91 15.33
C SER A 463 2.20 25.85 16.37
N GLY A 464 1.96 26.28 17.60
CA GLY A 464 1.83 25.42 18.76
C GLY A 464 3.13 25.41 19.57
N VAL A 465 3.06 24.88 20.78
CA VAL A 465 4.23 24.61 21.62
C VAL A 465 4.54 23.13 21.52
N PHE A 466 5.78 22.78 21.16
CA PHE A 466 6.18 21.38 21.12
C PHE A 466 6.27 20.81 22.55
N ASP A 467 5.26 20.04 22.98
CA ASP A 467 5.04 19.59 24.35
C ASP A 467 4.61 18.10 24.47
N PRO A 468 5.51 17.14 24.15
CA PRO A 468 5.21 15.70 24.08
C PRO A 468 4.66 15.02 25.35
N ALA A 469 4.55 15.75 26.46
CA ALA A 469 3.88 15.30 27.67
C ALA A 469 2.35 15.46 27.62
N ASN A 470 1.83 16.38 26.81
CA ASN A 470 0.40 16.69 26.69
C ASN A 470 -0.12 16.31 25.29
N ASP A 471 0.68 16.51 24.24
CA ASP A 471 0.24 16.32 22.87
C ASP A 471 0.73 15.02 22.25
N GLY A 472 -0.23 14.23 21.76
CA GLY A 472 0.02 12.92 21.16
C GLY A 472 0.87 13.00 19.89
N LEU A 473 0.69 14.04 19.06
CA LEU A 473 1.53 14.25 17.88
C LEU A 473 2.98 14.45 18.26
N ASP A 474 3.25 15.35 19.20
CA ASP A 474 4.59 15.67 19.68
C ASP A 474 5.24 14.48 20.36
N PHE A 475 4.45 13.68 21.09
CA PHE A 475 4.92 12.45 21.71
C PHE A 475 5.58 11.51 20.70
N TYR A 476 4.91 11.20 19.59
CA TYR A 476 5.47 10.30 18.58
C TYR A 476 6.53 10.96 17.71
N GLU A 477 6.40 12.26 17.42
CA GLU A 477 7.44 13.04 16.72
C GLU A 477 8.77 13.01 17.50
N SER A 478 8.71 13.19 18.82
CA SER A 478 9.90 13.08 19.70
C SER A 478 10.49 11.67 19.81
N LEU A 479 9.86 10.67 19.18
CA LEU A 479 10.34 9.29 19.06
C LEU A 479 10.67 8.91 17.61
N GLU A 480 10.60 9.84 16.66
CA GLU A 480 10.76 9.57 15.23
C GLU A 480 12.02 8.75 14.93
N GLY A 481 11.88 7.62 14.24
CA GLY A 481 13.01 6.78 13.86
C GLY A 481 13.70 6.03 15.00
N MET A 482 13.32 6.24 16.27
CA MET A 482 13.89 5.53 17.42
C MET A 482 13.43 4.08 17.48
N LEU A 483 14.30 3.22 18.01
CA LEU A 483 13.93 1.88 18.46
C LEU A 483 13.06 1.98 19.72
N VAL A 484 11.84 1.44 19.64
CA VAL A 484 10.83 1.46 20.71
C VAL A 484 10.38 0.05 21.07
N GLN A 485 9.87 -0.11 22.30
CA GLN A 485 9.30 -1.35 22.81
C GLN A 485 7.87 -1.11 23.31
N ILE A 486 6.97 -2.02 22.94
CA ILE A 486 5.58 -2.04 23.40
C ILE A 486 5.41 -3.30 24.25
N ASN A 487 5.03 -3.15 25.52
CA ASN A 487 4.81 -4.27 26.43
C ASN A 487 3.41 -4.83 26.26
N ALA A 488 3.27 -6.16 26.29
CA ALA A 488 1.98 -6.86 26.24
C ALA A 488 0.94 -6.19 25.32
N PRO A 489 1.24 -6.01 24.01
CA PRO A 489 0.33 -5.30 23.12
C PRO A 489 -0.98 -6.09 22.98
N VAL A 490 -2.11 -5.42 23.22
CA VAL A 490 -3.46 -5.94 22.95
C VAL A 490 -4.00 -5.32 21.68
N ILE A 491 -4.57 -6.14 20.80
CA ILE A 491 -5.12 -5.71 19.51
C ILE A 491 -6.47 -5.03 19.74
N VAL A 492 -6.65 -3.84 19.16
CA VAL A 492 -7.89 -3.04 19.28
C VAL A 492 -8.63 -2.81 17.97
N GLY A 493 -8.06 -3.26 16.86
CA GLY A 493 -8.76 -3.38 15.58
C GLY A 493 -8.29 -4.61 14.81
N PRO A 494 -9.14 -5.22 13.96
CA PRO A 494 -8.73 -6.38 13.19
C PRO A 494 -7.60 -6.04 12.20
N THR A 495 -6.83 -7.04 11.78
CA THR A 495 -5.83 -6.89 10.73
C THR A 495 -6.48 -6.31 9.46
N ASN A 496 -5.94 -5.21 8.94
CA ASN A 496 -6.47 -4.59 7.73
C ASN A 496 -5.86 -5.18 6.44
N SER A 497 -6.27 -4.69 5.27
CA SER A 497 -5.78 -5.18 3.96
C SER A 497 -4.30 -4.92 3.69
N PHE A 498 -3.65 -4.05 4.47
CA PHE A 498 -2.22 -3.75 4.41
C PHE A 498 -1.43 -4.53 5.45
N ASN A 499 -2.10 -5.38 6.24
CA ASN A 499 -1.54 -6.10 7.37
C ASN A 499 -1.11 -5.20 8.55
N GLU A 500 -1.59 -3.95 8.62
CA GLU A 500 -1.36 -3.07 9.76
C GLU A 500 -2.26 -3.51 10.94
N ILE A 501 -1.73 -3.42 12.16
CA ILE A 501 -2.41 -3.92 13.38
C ILE A 501 -2.42 -2.82 14.44
N PRO A 502 -3.59 -2.24 14.76
CA PRO A 502 -3.74 -1.30 15.86
C PRO A 502 -3.67 -2.02 17.21
N VAL A 503 -2.80 -1.53 18.10
CA VAL A 503 -2.60 -2.07 19.44
C VAL A 503 -2.64 -0.99 20.51
N LEU A 504 -2.88 -1.44 21.75
CA LEU A 504 -2.60 -0.67 22.96
C LEU A 504 -1.51 -1.36 23.78
N PRO A 505 -0.55 -0.61 24.35
CA PRO A 505 0.46 -1.14 25.26
C PRO A 505 -0.15 -1.58 26.61
N ASP A 506 0.55 -2.45 27.32
CA ASP A 506 0.27 -2.90 28.70
C ASP A 506 -1.16 -3.44 28.89
N ASP A 507 -1.59 -4.30 27.96
CA ASP A 507 -2.97 -4.81 27.84
C ASP A 507 -4.03 -3.68 27.76
N GLY A 508 -3.59 -2.46 27.45
CA GLY A 508 -4.35 -1.21 27.46
C GLY A 508 -5.08 -0.93 28.77
N THR A 509 -4.47 -1.34 29.90
CA THR A 509 -5.04 -1.21 31.26
C THR A 509 -5.29 0.22 31.73
N TRP A 510 -4.62 1.20 31.12
CA TRP A 510 -4.72 2.62 31.43
C TRP A 510 -5.38 3.45 30.32
N ALA A 511 -5.71 2.80 29.19
CA ALA A 511 -6.29 3.42 28.01
C ALA A 511 -7.82 3.25 28.00
N GLY A 512 -8.54 4.23 27.47
CA GLY A 512 -9.99 4.14 27.33
C GLY A 512 -10.64 5.49 27.07
N PRO A 513 -11.95 5.49 26.76
CA PRO A 513 -12.91 4.43 27.08
C PRO A 513 -12.82 3.19 26.17
N ARG A 514 -12.90 1.99 26.79
CA ARG A 514 -12.81 0.70 26.08
C ARG A 514 -14.18 0.15 25.70
N THR A 515 -14.26 -0.60 24.61
CA THR A 515 -15.46 -1.38 24.29
C THR A 515 -15.56 -2.62 25.19
N ALA A 516 -16.75 -3.22 25.26
CA ALA A 516 -16.96 -4.43 26.05
C ALA A 516 -16.14 -5.64 25.56
N HIS A 517 -15.75 -5.61 24.28
CA HIS A 517 -14.99 -6.66 23.61
C HIS A 517 -13.50 -6.37 23.44
N GLY A 518 -13.01 -5.25 23.99
CA GLY A 518 -11.59 -4.92 24.03
C GLY A 518 -11.10 -3.99 22.93
N GLY A 519 -11.97 -3.33 22.18
CA GLY A 519 -11.64 -2.18 21.34
C GLY A 519 -11.44 -0.90 22.15
N ILE A 520 -11.23 0.23 21.48
CA ILE A 520 -11.16 1.57 22.09
C ILE A 520 -12.09 2.53 21.33
N LEU A 521 -12.93 3.26 22.05
CA LEU A 521 -13.96 4.12 21.47
C LEU A 521 -13.37 5.46 21.05
N TYR A 522 -13.83 5.98 19.91
CA TYR A 522 -13.45 7.31 19.44
C TYR A 522 -14.47 8.38 19.83
N SER A 523 -13.99 9.58 20.16
CA SER A 523 -14.83 10.77 20.23
C SER A 523 -14.10 12.01 19.69
N TYR A 524 -14.80 13.12 19.50
CA TYR A 524 -14.11 14.38 19.14
C TYR A 524 -13.22 14.94 20.26
N ALA A 525 -13.48 14.56 21.51
CA ALA A 525 -12.66 14.96 22.66
C ALA A 525 -11.51 13.99 22.95
N ASP A 526 -11.53 12.81 22.31
CA ASP A 526 -10.57 11.73 22.54
C ASP A 526 -10.31 11.00 21.23
N GLY A 527 -9.20 11.36 20.59
CA GLY A 527 -8.73 10.74 19.35
C GLY A 527 -7.93 9.46 19.56
N ASN A 528 -7.81 8.97 20.80
CA ASN A 528 -6.98 7.83 21.18
C ASN A 528 -5.50 7.95 20.76
N PRO A 529 -4.78 9.03 21.12
CA PRO A 529 -3.35 9.16 20.82
C PRO A 529 -2.49 8.02 21.42
N GLU A 530 -2.96 7.31 22.43
CA GLU A 530 -2.27 6.13 22.97
C GLU A 530 -2.29 4.90 22.06
N ARG A 531 -3.10 4.93 20.99
CA ARG A 531 -3.22 3.86 20.00
C ARG A 531 -1.99 3.83 19.10
N ILE A 532 -1.34 2.68 19.03
CA ILE A 532 -0.14 2.47 18.21
C ILE A 532 -0.48 1.55 17.05
N ILE A 533 -0.08 1.93 15.84
CA ILE A 533 -0.17 1.04 14.68
C ILE A 533 1.15 0.28 14.57
N VAL A 534 1.13 -1.05 14.62
CA VAL A 534 2.32 -1.85 14.28
C VAL A 534 2.21 -2.34 12.85
N ASP A 535 3.35 -2.41 12.15
CA ASP A 535 3.40 -2.72 10.73
C ASP A 535 4.49 -3.75 10.38
N ASP A 536 4.36 -4.33 9.18
CA ASP A 536 5.17 -5.45 8.66
C ASP A 536 6.23 -5.05 7.62
N GLY A 537 6.56 -3.75 7.52
CA GLY A 537 7.47 -3.19 6.52
C GLY A 537 8.93 -3.68 6.62
N ILE A 538 9.33 -4.27 7.75
CA ILE A 538 10.65 -4.88 7.96
C ILE A 538 10.55 -6.41 8.12
N VAL A 539 9.60 -6.90 8.93
CA VAL A 539 9.43 -8.33 9.22
C VAL A 539 7.97 -8.73 9.03
N PRO A 540 7.70 -9.96 8.58
CA PRO A 540 6.32 -10.41 8.40
C PRO A 540 5.58 -10.47 9.74
N MET A 541 4.31 -10.04 9.74
CA MET A 541 3.41 -10.18 10.88
C MET A 541 2.39 -11.32 10.71
N PRO A 542 1.86 -11.88 11.83
CA PRO A 542 0.76 -12.83 11.76
C PRO A 542 -0.47 -12.21 11.09
N GLN A 543 -1.29 -13.05 10.45
CA GLN A 543 -2.50 -12.64 9.74
C GLN A 543 -3.75 -13.03 10.52
N GLY A 544 -4.86 -12.35 10.22
CA GLY A 544 -6.17 -12.71 10.75
C GLY A 544 -6.30 -12.48 12.25
N LEU A 545 -5.71 -11.40 12.77
CA LEU A 545 -5.88 -10.99 14.17
C LEU A 545 -7.21 -10.27 14.34
N ASN A 546 -7.87 -10.56 15.45
CA ASN A 546 -9.11 -9.94 15.85
C ASN A 546 -8.87 -9.02 17.05
N VAL A 547 -9.83 -8.14 17.34
CA VAL A 547 -9.86 -7.39 18.60
C VAL A 547 -9.75 -8.34 19.79
N GLY A 548 -8.93 -7.97 20.78
CA GLY A 548 -8.69 -8.75 21.99
C GLY A 548 -7.66 -9.88 21.84
N ASP A 549 -7.10 -10.12 20.64
CA ASP A 549 -5.86 -10.89 20.52
C ASP A 549 -4.70 -10.14 21.19
N HIS A 550 -3.60 -10.84 21.49
CA HIS A 550 -2.37 -10.24 22.01
C HIS A 550 -1.14 -10.70 21.22
N PHE A 551 -0.03 -9.98 21.39
CA PHE A 551 1.29 -10.54 21.11
C PHE A 551 1.95 -11.09 22.38
N ALA A 552 2.64 -12.21 22.25
CA ALA A 552 3.33 -12.83 23.37
C ALA A 552 4.51 -11.95 23.85
N GLY A 553 4.41 -11.40 25.06
CA GLY A 553 5.48 -10.58 25.65
C GLY A 553 5.53 -9.16 25.07
N SER A 554 6.73 -8.61 24.98
CA SER A 554 6.95 -7.28 24.38
C SER A 554 7.34 -7.42 22.90
N VAL A 555 6.97 -6.42 22.10
CA VAL A 555 7.42 -6.27 20.71
C VAL A 555 8.33 -5.06 20.59
N THR A 556 9.25 -5.09 19.61
CA THR A 556 10.24 -4.02 19.40
C THR A 556 10.28 -3.65 17.93
N GLY A 557 10.28 -2.36 17.64
CA GLY A 557 10.31 -1.83 16.29
C GLY A 557 10.89 -0.42 16.23
N VAL A 558 10.96 0.15 15.04
CA VAL A 558 11.37 1.56 14.86
C VAL A 558 10.16 2.41 14.50
N ILE A 559 10.08 3.62 15.03
CA ILE A 559 8.99 4.56 14.70
C ILE A 559 9.14 5.01 13.24
N ASP A 560 8.01 5.05 12.55
CA ASP A 560 7.84 5.62 11.22
C ASP A 560 6.56 6.45 11.16
N TYR A 561 6.40 7.19 10.06
CA TYR A 561 5.16 7.88 9.78
C TYR A 561 4.79 7.74 8.31
N ASN A 562 3.59 7.24 8.05
CA ASN A 562 3.07 7.08 6.70
C ASN A 562 1.54 7.11 6.73
N PHE A 563 0.91 7.39 5.59
CA PHE A 563 -0.56 7.35 5.46
C PHE A 563 -1.37 8.27 6.38
N GLY A 564 -0.73 9.20 7.10
CA GLY A 564 -1.42 10.01 8.09
C GLY A 564 -1.34 9.46 9.52
N LEU A 565 -0.53 8.41 9.77
CA LEU A 565 -0.43 7.66 11.01
C LEU A 565 1.03 7.44 11.42
N PHE A 566 1.30 7.51 12.72
CA PHE A 566 2.53 6.97 13.29
C PHE A 566 2.44 5.45 13.35
N MET A 567 3.53 4.80 12.96
CA MET A 567 3.64 3.35 12.85
C MET A 567 4.90 2.86 13.57
N VAL A 568 4.85 1.64 14.10
CA VAL A 568 6.02 0.93 14.63
C VAL A 568 6.34 -0.24 13.72
N GLU A 569 7.41 -0.08 12.95
CA GLU A 569 7.92 -1.09 12.02
C GLU A 569 8.67 -2.16 12.82
N LEU A 570 8.05 -3.33 12.99
CA LEU A 570 8.58 -4.37 13.87
C LEU A 570 9.92 -4.90 13.36
N THR A 571 10.88 -5.08 14.26
CA THR A 571 12.21 -5.65 13.93
C THR A 571 12.27 -7.15 14.15
N GLN A 572 11.23 -7.73 14.75
CA GLN A 572 11.08 -9.15 15.01
C GLN A 572 9.61 -9.55 14.85
N SER A 573 9.36 -10.66 14.13
CA SER A 573 7.99 -11.16 13.95
C SER A 573 7.37 -11.54 15.30
N PRO A 574 6.22 -10.97 15.66
CA PRO A 574 5.57 -11.28 16.93
C PRO A 574 4.85 -12.63 16.87
N ILE A 575 4.59 -13.20 18.04
CA ILE A 575 3.82 -14.43 18.18
C ILE A 575 2.42 -14.06 18.65
N ARG A 576 1.40 -14.37 17.83
CA ARG A 576 -0.02 -14.18 18.17
C ARG A 576 -0.44 -15.07 19.33
N VAL A 577 -1.16 -14.50 20.28
CA VAL A 577 -1.93 -15.18 21.33
C VAL A 577 -3.40 -14.87 21.09
N PRO A 578 -4.23 -15.86 20.69
CA PRO A 578 -5.64 -15.63 20.41
C PRO A 578 -6.43 -15.18 21.65
N GLY A 579 -7.31 -14.22 21.46
CA GLY A 579 -8.30 -13.78 22.43
C GLY A 579 -9.49 -14.74 22.54
N THR A 580 -10.57 -14.28 23.18
CA THR A 580 -11.79 -15.08 23.42
C THR A 580 -12.99 -14.64 22.60
N LEU A 581 -12.79 -13.71 21.66
CA LEU A 581 -13.87 -13.10 20.89
C LEU A 581 -14.62 -14.13 20.04
N THR A 582 -15.95 -14.05 20.06
CA THR A 582 -16.84 -14.91 19.26
C THR A 582 -17.94 -14.06 18.64
N LYS A 583 -18.32 -14.36 17.38
CA LYS A 583 -19.38 -13.67 16.66
C LYS A 583 -20.70 -13.73 17.44
N GLU A 584 -21.30 -12.56 17.68
CA GLU A 584 -22.51 -12.39 18.47
C GLU A 584 -23.76 -12.97 17.78
N ILE A 585 -24.77 -13.30 18.57
CA ILE A 585 -26.07 -13.77 18.09
C ILE A 585 -27.16 -12.97 18.80
N THR A 586 -28.00 -12.29 18.03
CA THR A 586 -29.13 -11.53 18.57
C THR A 586 -30.21 -12.45 19.15
N VAL A 587 -31.06 -11.85 19.99
CA VAL A 587 -32.21 -12.50 20.60
C VAL A 587 -33.35 -12.66 19.60
N LEU A 588 -33.93 -13.86 19.55
CA LEU A 588 -35.13 -14.11 18.73
C LEU A 588 -36.30 -13.21 19.16
N PRO A 589 -37.03 -12.60 18.21
CA PRO A 589 -38.22 -11.84 18.55
C PRO A 589 -39.35 -12.74 19.04
N THR A 590 -40.17 -12.19 19.93
CA THR A 590 -41.45 -12.74 20.31
C THR A 590 -42.48 -12.56 19.17
N VAL A 591 -43.64 -13.20 19.31
CA VAL A 591 -44.74 -13.09 18.33
C VAL A 591 -45.29 -11.67 18.17
N ASN A 592 -45.09 -10.79 19.15
CA ASN A 592 -45.60 -9.41 19.14
C ASN A 592 -44.55 -8.36 18.75
N GLU A 593 -43.29 -8.78 18.56
CA GLU A 593 -42.20 -7.90 18.17
C GLU A 593 -41.97 -7.97 16.66
N LEU A 594 -41.91 -6.79 16.05
CA LEU A 594 -41.34 -6.60 14.71
C LEU A 594 -39.82 -6.47 14.85
N THR A 595 -39.05 -7.21 14.05
CA THR A 595 -37.61 -6.97 13.91
C THR A 595 -37.28 -6.15 12.69
N VAL A 596 -36.62 -5.01 12.90
CA VAL A 596 -36.11 -4.14 11.83
C VAL A 596 -34.59 -4.08 11.96
N ALA A 597 -33.87 -4.21 10.85
CA ALA A 597 -32.41 -4.18 10.85
C ALA A 597 -31.86 -3.25 9.77
N THR A 598 -30.62 -2.81 9.97
CA THR A 598 -29.78 -2.19 8.93
C THR A 598 -28.49 -3.00 8.78
N PHE A 599 -27.99 -3.13 7.54
CA PHE A 599 -26.76 -3.86 7.26
C PHE A 599 -26.11 -3.41 5.96
N ASN A 600 -25.01 -2.68 6.06
CA ASN A 600 -24.12 -2.39 4.95
C ASN A 600 -23.41 -3.68 4.52
N VAL A 601 -23.59 -4.10 3.26
CA VAL A 601 -23.02 -5.35 2.72
C VAL A 601 -21.70 -5.19 1.97
N GLN A 602 -21.15 -3.98 1.96
CA GLN A 602 -19.85 -3.61 1.38
C GLN A 602 -19.76 -3.92 -0.12
N ASN A 603 -20.24 -2.98 -0.93
CA ASN A 603 -20.21 -2.96 -2.40
C ASN A 603 -20.69 -4.22 -3.11
N LEU A 604 -21.67 -4.93 -2.54
CA LEU A 604 -22.06 -6.27 -2.99
C LEU A 604 -22.52 -6.29 -4.45
N ASP A 605 -21.85 -7.13 -5.26
CA ASP A 605 -22.18 -7.38 -6.66
C ASP A 605 -21.97 -8.87 -7.05
N PRO A 606 -22.48 -9.35 -8.21
CA PRO A 606 -22.33 -10.75 -8.60
C PRO A 606 -20.87 -11.21 -8.78
N GLY A 607 -19.94 -10.29 -9.01
CA GLY A 607 -18.50 -10.51 -9.12
C GLY A 607 -17.82 -10.98 -7.84
N ASP A 608 -18.38 -10.68 -6.66
CA ASP A 608 -17.85 -11.12 -5.36
C ASP A 608 -17.89 -12.64 -5.16
N GLY A 609 -18.73 -13.33 -5.93
CA GLY A 609 -18.85 -14.77 -5.94
C GLY A 609 -19.56 -15.37 -4.71
N ALA A 610 -19.86 -16.67 -4.80
CA ALA A 610 -20.69 -17.37 -3.82
C ALA A 610 -20.22 -17.27 -2.35
N PRO A 611 -18.90 -17.27 -2.01
CA PRO A 611 -18.47 -17.15 -0.61
C PRO A 611 -18.97 -15.88 0.09
N LYS A 612 -18.88 -14.70 -0.55
CA LYS A 612 -19.38 -13.43 0.02
C LYS A 612 -20.87 -13.50 0.30
N PHE A 613 -21.68 -13.89 -0.70
CA PHE A 613 -23.13 -14.04 -0.56
C PHE A 613 -23.52 -15.06 0.52
N ASN A 614 -22.83 -16.21 0.60
CA ASN A 614 -23.11 -17.25 1.58
C ASN A 614 -22.75 -16.79 3.01
N ASN A 615 -21.66 -16.04 3.18
CA ASN A 615 -21.26 -15.50 4.47
C ASN A 615 -22.27 -14.46 4.97
N LEU A 616 -22.66 -13.49 4.13
CA LEU A 616 -23.70 -12.52 4.45
C LEU A 616 -25.04 -13.19 4.77
N ALA A 617 -25.45 -14.17 3.96
CA ALA A 617 -26.66 -14.95 4.20
C ALA A 617 -26.61 -15.71 5.54
N SER A 618 -25.47 -16.30 5.88
CA SER A 618 -25.28 -16.99 7.16
C SER A 618 -25.43 -16.02 8.34
N LEU A 619 -24.85 -14.81 8.26
CA LEU A 619 -25.01 -13.79 9.30
C LEU A 619 -26.48 -13.37 9.46
N ILE A 620 -27.18 -13.10 8.35
CA ILE A 620 -28.61 -12.74 8.37
C ILE A 620 -29.45 -13.83 9.03
N VAL A 621 -29.20 -15.10 8.72
CA VAL A 621 -30.00 -16.22 9.24
C VAL A 621 -29.64 -16.56 10.68
N ASN A 622 -28.35 -16.74 10.95
CA ASN A 622 -27.87 -17.35 12.19
C ASN A 622 -27.58 -16.33 13.29
N ASN A 623 -27.01 -15.17 12.94
CA ASN A 623 -26.58 -14.15 13.90
C ASN A 623 -27.67 -13.09 14.11
N MET A 624 -28.27 -12.56 13.02
CA MET A 624 -29.36 -11.57 13.08
C MET A 624 -30.76 -12.21 13.25
N LYS A 625 -30.85 -13.54 13.26
CA LYS A 625 -32.09 -14.31 13.43
C LYS A 625 -33.20 -14.00 12.42
N SER A 626 -32.83 -13.74 11.16
CA SER A 626 -33.74 -13.47 10.04
C SER A 626 -34.78 -12.37 10.33
N PRO A 627 -34.35 -11.09 10.45
CA PRO A 627 -35.23 -9.97 10.78
C PRO A 627 -36.43 -9.83 9.84
N ASP A 628 -37.54 -9.26 10.32
CA ASP A 628 -38.75 -9.11 9.50
C ASP A 628 -38.53 -8.14 8.33
N LEU A 629 -37.78 -7.07 8.58
CA LEU A 629 -37.40 -6.03 7.63
C LEU A 629 -35.90 -5.73 7.78
N ILE A 630 -35.19 -5.61 6.65
CA ILE A 630 -33.78 -5.22 6.59
C ILE A 630 -33.65 -4.07 5.59
N ALA A 631 -33.13 -2.93 6.02
CA ALA A 631 -32.52 -1.93 5.15
C ALA A 631 -31.10 -2.41 4.83
N VAL A 632 -30.79 -2.57 3.54
CA VAL A 632 -29.49 -3.08 3.10
C VAL A 632 -28.82 -1.99 2.27
N GLU A 633 -27.65 -1.58 2.70
CA GLU A 633 -26.82 -0.55 2.08
C GLU A 633 -25.72 -1.19 1.21
N GLU A 634 -25.17 -0.44 0.26
CA GLU A 634 -24.09 -0.90 -0.62
C GLU A 634 -24.43 -2.06 -1.58
N VAL A 635 -25.67 -2.11 -2.05
CA VAL A 635 -26.04 -3.02 -3.15
C VAL A 635 -25.68 -2.38 -4.50
N GLN A 636 -24.91 -3.09 -5.31
CA GLN A 636 -24.50 -2.65 -6.64
C GLN A 636 -25.33 -3.26 -7.78
N ASP A 637 -25.02 -2.81 -9.00
CA ASP A 637 -25.64 -3.25 -10.24
C ASP A 637 -25.34 -4.71 -10.54
N ASN A 638 -26.04 -5.28 -11.51
CA ASN A 638 -25.83 -6.64 -11.99
C ASN A 638 -24.42 -6.92 -12.55
N ASN A 639 -23.62 -5.88 -12.74
CA ASN A 639 -22.28 -5.89 -13.32
C ASN A 639 -21.23 -5.18 -12.43
N GLY A 640 -21.58 -4.90 -11.17
CA GLY A 640 -20.71 -4.23 -10.20
C GLY A 640 -20.22 -2.87 -10.70
N ALA A 641 -18.97 -2.52 -10.40
CA ALA A 641 -18.31 -1.27 -10.78
C ALA A 641 -18.06 -1.07 -12.30
N THR A 642 -18.55 -1.96 -13.17
CA THR A 642 -18.38 -1.81 -14.62
C THR A 642 -19.29 -0.71 -15.16
N ASP A 643 -18.75 0.47 -15.43
CA ASP A 643 -19.51 1.61 -15.97
C ASP A 643 -19.89 1.42 -17.46
N ASN A 644 -21.03 0.77 -17.72
CA ASN A 644 -21.57 0.53 -19.06
C ASN A 644 -23.06 0.93 -19.20
N GLY A 645 -23.59 1.68 -18.22
CA GLY A 645 -24.96 2.16 -18.19
C GLY A 645 -26.00 1.18 -17.61
N VAL A 646 -25.59 -0.01 -17.16
CA VAL A 646 -26.47 -0.93 -16.42
C VAL A 646 -26.63 -0.41 -14.98
N VAL A 647 -27.87 -0.14 -14.58
CA VAL A 647 -28.21 0.37 -13.23
C VAL A 647 -29.15 -0.56 -12.44
N ASP A 648 -29.47 -1.73 -13.01
CA ASP A 648 -30.40 -2.70 -12.44
C ASP A 648 -29.66 -3.65 -11.49
N PRO A 649 -30.10 -3.85 -10.23
CA PRO A 649 -29.50 -4.74 -9.25
C PRO A 649 -30.20 -6.11 -9.11
N ALA A 650 -31.18 -6.45 -9.97
CA ALA A 650 -32.05 -7.62 -9.77
C ALA A 650 -31.30 -8.96 -9.60
N ILE A 651 -30.20 -9.17 -10.32
CA ILE A 651 -29.35 -10.36 -10.20
C ILE A 651 -28.65 -10.36 -8.85
N THR A 652 -28.02 -9.25 -8.46
CA THR A 652 -27.37 -9.06 -7.16
C THR A 652 -28.32 -9.41 -6.01
N ILE A 653 -29.51 -8.82 -6.01
CA ILE A 653 -30.52 -9.02 -4.97
C ILE A 653 -31.03 -10.46 -4.96
N SER A 654 -31.35 -11.03 -6.13
CA SER A 654 -31.86 -12.41 -6.22
C SER A 654 -30.82 -13.44 -5.76
N THR A 655 -29.54 -13.18 -5.99
CA THR A 655 -28.44 -14.03 -5.51
C THR A 655 -28.39 -14.03 -3.98
N LEU A 656 -28.48 -12.86 -3.34
CA LEU A 656 -28.53 -12.75 -1.88
C LEU A 656 -29.76 -13.44 -1.28
N ILE A 657 -30.96 -13.21 -1.83
CA ILE A 657 -32.20 -13.86 -1.35
C ILE A 657 -32.10 -15.39 -1.48
N THR A 658 -31.51 -15.88 -2.58
CA THR A 658 -31.28 -17.31 -2.80
C THR A 658 -30.29 -17.87 -1.79
N ALA A 659 -29.19 -17.17 -1.52
CA ALA A 659 -28.22 -17.57 -0.50
C ALA A 659 -28.85 -17.63 0.91
N ILE A 660 -29.67 -16.64 1.28
CA ILE A 660 -30.43 -16.62 2.54
C ILE A 660 -31.34 -17.85 2.64
N SER A 661 -32.09 -18.14 1.58
CA SER A 661 -32.98 -19.31 1.53
C SER A 661 -32.20 -20.62 1.66
N ASN A 662 -31.03 -20.73 1.00
CA ASN A 662 -30.16 -21.90 1.08
C ASN A 662 -29.52 -22.08 2.47
N ALA A 663 -29.27 -20.98 3.20
CA ALA A 663 -28.80 -21.00 4.58
C ALA A 663 -29.91 -21.41 5.58
N GLY A 664 -31.15 -21.63 5.13
CA GLY A 664 -32.29 -22.01 5.97
C GLY A 664 -33.15 -20.83 6.42
N GLY A 665 -32.90 -19.62 5.89
CA GLY A 665 -33.69 -18.43 6.14
C GLY A 665 -35.03 -18.40 5.41
N PRO A 666 -35.88 -17.40 5.71
CA PRO A 666 -37.14 -17.20 5.02
C PRO A 666 -36.91 -16.68 3.60
N THR A 667 -37.95 -16.78 2.76
CA THR A 667 -37.98 -16.05 1.49
C THR A 667 -38.27 -14.57 1.76
N TYR A 668 -37.31 -13.72 1.42
CA TYR A 668 -37.48 -12.27 1.42
C TYR A 668 -38.07 -11.78 0.09
N ASN A 669 -38.96 -10.80 0.17
CA ASN A 669 -39.32 -9.90 -0.92
C ASN A 669 -38.43 -8.67 -0.87
N TYR A 670 -38.35 -7.91 -1.96
CA TYR A 670 -37.58 -6.67 -1.97
C TYR A 670 -38.31 -5.48 -2.60
N ARG A 671 -37.85 -4.27 -2.26
CA ARG A 671 -38.20 -3.00 -2.91
C ARG A 671 -36.97 -2.13 -3.06
N GLN A 672 -36.84 -1.48 -4.21
CA GLN A 672 -35.72 -0.62 -4.58
C GLN A 672 -36.14 0.35 -5.70
N ILE A 673 -35.34 1.39 -5.95
CA ILE A 673 -35.47 2.31 -7.09
C ILE A 673 -34.10 2.41 -7.76
N ASN A 674 -33.99 2.04 -9.05
CA ASN A 674 -32.73 2.17 -9.79
C ASN A 674 -32.23 3.62 -9.75
N PRO A 675 -30.94 3.86 -9.50
CA PRO A 675 -30.34 5.18 -9.71
C PRO A 675 -30.37 5.62 -11.19
N VAL A 676 -30.06 6.89 -11.41
CA VAL A 676 -29.58 7.34 -12.73
C VAL A 676 -28.07 7.07 -12.77
N ASN A 677 -27.57 6.55 -13.90
CA ASN A 677 -26.15 6.19 -14.04
C ASN A 677 -25.24 7.35 -13.60
N ASP A 678 -24.31 7.06 -12.70
CA ASP A 678 -23.29 7.97 -12.14
C ASP A 678 -23.83 9.21 -11.41
N GLN A 679 -25.12 9.25 -11.08
CA GLN A 679 -25.71 10.37 -10.34
C GLN A 679 -25.87 10.08 -8.85
N ASP A 680 -25.79 8.81 -8.44
CA ASP A 680 -25.73 8.41 -7.04
C ASP A 680 -24.24 8.14 -6.69
N GLY A 681 -23.85 8.49 -5.46
CA GLY A 681 -22.48 8.28 -4.97
C GLY A 681 -22.14 6.83 -4.68
N GLY A 682 -20.91 6.59 -4.23
CA GLY A 682 -20.40 5.25 -3.94
C GLY A 682 -19.17 4.90 -4.78
N GLU A 683 -18.94 3.61 -4.97
CA GLU A 683 -17.96 3.12 -5.93
C GLU A 683 -18.38 3.55 -7.35
N PRO A 684 -17.49 4.27 -8.06
CA PRO A 684 -17.78 4.71 -9.43
C PRO A 684 -18.14 3.56 -10.37
N GLY A 685 -19.19 3.77 -11.17
CA GLY A 685 -19.75 2.75 -12.07
C GLY A 685 -20.70 1.75 -11.42
N GLY A 686 -20.70 1.60 -10.07
CA GLY A 686 -21.52 0.59 -9.36
C GLY A 686 -22.90 1.06 -8.92
N ASN A 687 -23.21 2.36 -9.10
CA ASN A 687 -24.49 3.01 -8.78
C ASN A 687 -25.10 2.57 -7.44
N ILE A 688 -24.33 2.61 -6.36
CA ILE A 688 -24.76 2.08 -5.05
C ILE A 688 -26.15 2.57 -4.63
N ARG A 689 -26.94 1.69 -4.01
CA ARG A 689 -28.26 2.02 -3.47
C ARG A 689 -28.55 1.32 -2.13
N GLN A 690 -29.59 1.80 -1.47
CA GLN A 690 -30.28 1.12 -0.39
C GLN A 690 -31.46 0.33 -0.95
N ILE A 691 -31.74 -0.82 -0.34
CA ILE A 691 -32.93 -1.62 -0.64
C ILE A 691 -33.64 -2.04 0.65
N PHE A 692 -34.91 -2.40 0.52
CA PHE A 692 -35.61 -3.12 1.58
C PHE A 692 -35.66 -4.61 1.22
N LEU A 693 -35.26 -5.48 2.16
CA LEU A 693 -35.62 -6.89 2.18
C LEU A 693 -36.65 -7.13 3.29
N PHE A 694 -37.78 -7.76 2.97
CA PHE A 694 -38.82 -8.05 3.98
C PHE A 694 -39.51 -9.40 3.78
N ARG A 695 -39.85 -10.07 4.89
CA ARG A 695 -40.60 -11.35 4.89
C ARG A 695 -42.06 -11.09 5.25
N THR A 696 -42.98 -11.84 4.66
CA THR A 696 -44.43 -11.64 4.85
C THR A 696 -45.10 -12.68 5.74
N ASP A 697 -44.39 -13.77 6.05
CA ASP A 697 -44.88 -14.89 6.84
C ASP A 697 -45.01 -14.56 8.35
N ARG A 698 -44.52 -13.40 8.79
CA ARG A 698 -44.68 -12.87 10.16
C ARG A 698 -45.66 -11.69 10.29
N GLY A 699 -46.49 -11.43 9.28
CA GLY A 699 -47.55 -10.42 9.35
C GLY A 699 -47.12 -9.01 8.90
N LEU A 700 -45.86 -8.84 8.49
CA LEU A 700 -45.39 -7.65 7.79
C LEU A 700 -45.89 -7.64 6.34
N SER A 701 -46.33 -6.50 5.85
CA SER A 701 -46.71 -6.30 4.46
C SER A 701 -46.29 -4.92 3.96
N PHE A 702 -45.93 -4.85 2.68
CA PHE A 702 -45.52 -3.61 2.02
C PHE A 702 -46.76 -2.86 1.49
N VAL A 703 -46.84 -1.56 1.71
CA VAL A 703 -47.90 -0.72 1.13
C VAL A 703 -47.37 -0.11 -0.16
N ASP A 704 -47.79 -0.67 -1.28
CA ASP A 704 -47.35 -0.24 -2.60
C ASP A 704 -48.12 1.00 -3.09
N ARG A 705 -47.39 2.04 -3.50
CA ARG A 705 -47.94 3.23 -4.14
C ARG A 705 -47.11 3.58 -5.37
N PRO A 706 -47.63 3.33 -6.58
CA PRO A 706 -46.85 3.40 -7.81
C PRO A 706 -46.53 4.85 -8.17
N GLY A 707 -45.45 5.04 -8.93
CA GLY A 707 -45.04 6.33 -9.51
C GLY A 707 -43.75 6.92 -8.96
N GLY A 708 -43.13 6.26 -7.96
CA GLY A 708 -41.78 6.62 -7.52
C GLY A 708 -40.74 6.21 -8.56
N ASP A 709 -39.81 7.12 -8.85
CA ASP A 709 -38.64 6.90 -9.70
C ASP A 709 -37.40 7.60 -9.12
N SER A 710 -36.26 7.53 -9.83
CA SER A 710 -34.97 8.07 -9.37
C SER A 710 -34.94 9.58 -9.19
N THR A 711 -35.83 10.32 -9.85
CA THR A 711 -35.82 11.79 -9.96
C THR A 711 -37.10 12.45 -9.44
N THR A 712 -38.15 11.67 -9.22
CA THR A 712 -39.44 12.16 -8.74
C THR A 712 -39.52 12.02 -7.22
N PRO A 713 -39.64 13.12 -6.45
CA PRO A 713 -39.75 13.07 -4.99
C PRO A 713 -41.04 12.39 -4.55
N THR A 714 -40.95 11.56 -3.50
CA THR A 714 -42.12 11.22 -2.69
C THR A 714 -42.44 12.37 -1.74
N THR A 715 -43.72 12.60 -1.51
CA THR A 715 -44.23 13.67 -0.65
C THR A 715 -45.13 13.08 0.43
N VAL A 716 -45.21 13.76 1.58
CA VAL A 716 -46.11 13.38 2.65
C VAL A 716 -47.50 13.98 2.37
N THR A 717 -48.50 13.12 2.32
CA THR A 717 -49.92 13.46 2.11
C THR A 717 -50.77 13.01 3.30
N SER A 718 -52.01 13.49 3.39
CA SER A 718 -52.97 13.07 4.42
C SER A 718 -54.16 12.37 3.79
N ALA A 719 -54.52 11.20 4.32
CA ALA A 719 -55.78 10.54 4.02
C ALA A 719 -56.56 10.33 5.31
N SER A 720 -57.71 10.99 5.44
CA SER A 720 -58.57 10.94 6.63
C SER A 720 -57.84 11.29 7.95
N GLY A 721 -56.87 12.21 7.90
CA GLY A 721 -56.10 12.61 9.08
C GLY A 721 -54.96 11.66 9.46
N THR A 722 -54.63 10.68 8.62
CA THR A 722 -53.47 9.79 8.80
C THR A 722 -52.43 10.09 7.72
N PRO A 723 -51.13 10.17 8.06
CA PRO A 723 -50.08 10.38 7.07
C PRO A 723 -50.01 9.21 6.07
N GLN A 724 -49.64 9.52 4.83
CA GLN A 724 -49.36 8.59 3.73
C GLN A 724 -48.28 9.19 2.83
N LEU A 725 -47.45 8.35 2.21
CA LEU A 725 -46.52 8.78 1.16
C LEU A 725 -47.26 8.87 -0.18
N SER A 726 -46.83 9.76 -1.07
CA SER A 726 -47.35 9.79 -2.44
C SER A 726 -46.85 8.59 -3.25
N PHE A 727 -45.63 8.14 -2.98
CA PHE A 727 -44.99 6.96 -3.56
C PHE A 727 -44.38 6.08 -2.47
N SER A 728 -44.50 4.76 -2.63
CA SER A 728 -43.96 3.76 -1.73
C SER A 728 -43.63 2.51 -2.56
N PRO A 729 -42.33 2.22 -2.81
CA PRO A 729 -41.19 3.00 -2.35
C PRO A 729 -41.09 4.36 -3.07
N GLY A 730 -40.39 5.32 -2.46
CA GLY A 730 -40.13 6.63 -3.04
C GLY A 730 -38.85 7.27 -2.51
N ARG A 731 -38.30 8.27 -3.22
CA ARG A 731 -37.07 8.97 -2.81
C ARG A 731 -37.36 10.32 -2.19
N ILE A 732 -36.59 10.71 -1.16
CA ILE A 732 -36.74 12.00 -0.47
C ILE A 732 -35.92 13.06 -1.23
N ASP A 733 -36.61 14.05 -1.80
CA ASP A 733 -36.02 15.21 -2.50
C ASP A 733 -34.82 14.86 -3.42
N PRO A 734 -34.96 13.90 -4.36
CA PRO A 734 -33.84 13.27 -5.05
C PRO A 734 -33.05 14.20 -6.00
N THR A 735 -33.53 15.40 -6.27
CA THR A 735 -32.86 16.38 -7.14
C THR A 735 -32.14 17.47 -6.35
N ASN A 736 -32.16 17.40 -5.01
CA ASN A 736 -31.43 18.33 -4.16
C ASN A 736 -29.90 18.12 -4.28
N THR A 737 -29.15 19.21 -4.37
CA THR A 737 -27.68 19.17 -4.52
C THR A 737 -26.96 18.54 -3.33
N ALA A 738 -27.62 18.44 -2.17
CA ALA A 738 -27.10 17.67 -1.03
C ALA A 738 -26.83 16.20 -1.40
N TRP A 739 -27.55 15.66 -2.39
CA TRP A 739 -27.39 14.29 -2.89
C TRP A 739 -26.44 14.15 -4.08
N ASP A 740 -25.82 15.24 -4.58
CA ASP A 740 -24.85 15.15 -5.67
C ASP A 740 -23.72 14.17 -5.30
N SER A 741 -23.51 13.15 -6.14
CA SER A 741 -22.53 12.08 -5.88
C SER A 741 -22.69 11.45 -4.50
N SER A 742 -23.93 11.33 -4.01
CA SER A 742 -24.30 10.63 -2.78
C SER A 742 -25.59 9.82 -3.00
N ARG A 743 -25.89 8.88 -2.10
CA ARG A 743 -27.06 8.00 -2.26
C ARG A 743 -28.30 8.72 -1.74
N LYS A 744 -29.39 8.65 -2.49
CA LYS A 744 -30.66 9.31 -2.12
C LYS A 744 -31.53 8.36 -1.27
N PRO A 745 -32.11 8.79 -0.14
CA PRO A 745 -32.89 7.95 0.77
C PRO A 745 -34.05 7.20 0.11
N LEU A 746 -34.32 5.98 0.58
CA LEU A 746 -35.48 5.17 0.15
C LEU A 746 -36.53 5.14 1.27
N ALA A 747 -37.66 5.80 1.05
CA ALA A 747 -38.78 5.85 2.00
C ALA A 747 -39.92 4.92 1.57
N ALA A 748 -40.51 4.21 2.54
CA ALA A 748 -41.64 3.31 2.29
C ALA A 748 -42.64 3.23 3.45
N GLU A 749 -43.86 2.81 3.13
CA GLU A 749 -44.90 2.44 4.09
C GLU A 749 -44.97 0.91 4.23
N PHE A 750 -45.01 0.44 5.47
CA PHE A 750 -45.30 -0.95 5.84
C PHE A 750 -46.52 -1.03 6.75
N LEU A 751 -47.13 -2.21 6.80
CA LEU A 751 -48.11 -2.60 7.80
C LEU A 751 -47.61 -3.84 8.52
N PHE A 752 -47.53 -3.77 9.85
CA PHE A 752 -47.32 -4.93 10.71
C PHE A 752 -48.50 -5.01 11.68
N ASP A 753 -49.24 -6.12 11.66
CA ASP A 753 -50.47 -6.27 12.44
C ASP A 753 -51.43 -5.05 12.34
N ARG A 754 -51.55 -4.49 11.13
CA ARG A 754 -52.35 -3.29 10.78
C ARG A 754 -51.83 -1.96 11.35
N GLN A 755 -50.74 -1.95 12.08
CA GLN A 755 -50.04 -0.70 12.43
C GLN A 755 -49.22 -0.24 11.24
N ARG A 756 -49.41 1.02 10.84
CA ARG A 756 -48.58 1.64 9.81
C ARG A 756 -47.22 2.00 10.40
N LEU A 757 -46.19 1.71 9.62
CA LEU A 757 -44.80 2.05 9.87
C LEU A 757 -44.24 2.79 8.66
N PHE A 758 -43.59 3.92 8.88
CA PHE A 758 -42.79 4.61 7.87
C PHE A 758 -41.33 4.25 8.09
N VAL A 759 -40.67 3.75 7.06
CA VAL A 759 -39.26 3.34 7.15
C VAL A 759 -38.47 4.08 6.09
N ILE A 760 -37.36 4.70 6.48
CA ILE A 760 -36.47 5.47 5.61
C ILE A 760 -35.08 4.87 5.70
N ALA A 761 -34.64 4.22 4.62
CA ALA A 761 -33.32 3.62 4.51
C ALA A 761 -32.30 4.60 3.92
N ASN A 762 -31.15 4.74 4.57
CA ASN A 762 -30.15 5.77 4.30
C ASN A 762 -28.77 5.18 4.03
N HIS A 763 -27.97 5.95 3.30
CA HIS A 763 -26.53 5.74 3.13
C HIS A 763 -25.90 7.10 2.79
N PHE A 764 -25.68 7.93 3.80
CA PHE A 764 -25.27 9.33 3.65
C PHE A 764 -23.85 9.47 3.08
N ASN A 765 -23.45 10.71 2.78
CA ASN A 765 -22.12 10.98 2.22
C ASN A 765 -20.98 10.42 3.08
N SER A 766 -20.09 9.63 2.45
CA SER A 766 -18.94 9.04 3.12
C SER A 766 -18.01 10.08 3.74
N LYS A 767 -17.24 9.69 4.75
CA LYS A 767 -16.21 10.54 5.38
C LYS A 767 -14.96 10.79 4.49
N GLY A 768 -14.96 10.28 3.26
CA GLY A 768 -13.88 10.53 2.30
C GLY A 768 -13.72 12.02 2.00
N GLY A 769 -12.49 12.52 2.10
CA GLY A 769 -12.17 13.94 1.93
C GLY A 769 -11.68 14.59 3.22
N ASP A 770 -11.99 13.97 4.36
CA ASP A 770 -11.56 14.46 5.66
C ASP A 770 -10.05 14.24 5.85
N GLN A 771 -9.44 15.13 6.64
CA GLN A 771 -8.02 15.06 6.95
C GLN A 771 -7.73 13.95 7.98
N PRO A 772 -6.52 13.35 7.95
CA PRO A 772 -6.14 12.28 8.88
C PRO A 772 -6.11 12.78 10.33
N LEU A 773 -6.38 11.85 11.25
CA LEU A 773 -6.48 12.15 12.68
C LEU A 773 -5.16 12.65 13.27
N THR A 774 -4.04 12.06 12.84
CA THR A 774 -2.67 12.47 13.22
C THR A 774 -1.96 13.22 12.09
N GLY A 775 -2.68 14.06 11.35
CA GLY A 775 -2.13 14.94 10.32
C GLY A 775 -1.57 16.26 10.88
N ARG A 776 -0.89 17.02 10.01
CA ARG A 776 -0.32 18.32 10.38
C ARG A 776 -1.34 19.40 10.69
N PHE A 777 -2.60 19.21 10.27
CA PHE A 777 -3.66 20.17 10.49
C PHE A 777 -4.56 19.73 11.64
N GLN A 778 -4.61 20.51 12.71
CA GLN A 778 -5.31 20.16 13.95
C GLN A 778 -6.24 21.30 14.43
N PRO A 779 -7.49 20.97 14.82
CA PRO A 779 -8.14 19.67 14.63
C PRO A 779 -8.31 19.34 13.13
N PRO A 780 -8.46 18.05 12.74
CA PRO A 780 -8.55 17.67 11.33
C PRO A 780 -9.76 18.32 10.66
N THR A 781 -9.58 18.85 9.45
CA THR A 781 -10.70 19.38 8.67
C THR A 781 -11.62 18.25 8.21
N ARG A 782 -12.89 18.28 8.66
CA ARG A 782 -13.92 17.31 8.30
C ARG A 782 -14.86 17.83 7.22
N SER A 783 -14.29 18.06 6.03
CA SER A 783 -15.01 18.67 4.90
C SER A 783 -16.28 17.93 4.47
N SER A 784 -16.35 16.62 4.74
CA SER A 784 -17.47 15.77 4.38
C SER A 784 -18.74 16.01 5.23
N GLU A 785 -18.60 16.53 6.46
CA GLU A 785 -19.72 16.78 7.39
C GLU A 785 -20.72 17.80 6.84
N VAL A 786 -20.24 18.82 6.13
CA VAL A 786 -21.09 19.88 5.55
C VAL A 786 -22.21 19.29 4.69
N ARG A 787 -21.90 18.26 3.90
CA ARG A 787 -22.89 17.58 3.06
C ARG A 787 -23.83 16.73 3.91
N ARG A 788 -23.32 16.01 4.90
CA ARG A 788 -24.16 15.20 5.81
C ARG A 788 -25.16 16.05 6.61
N HIS A 789 -24.77 17.23 7.09
CA HIS A 789 -25.69 18.15 7.77
C HIS A 789 -26.86 18.57 6.87
N GLN A 790 -26.59 18.83 5.58
CA GLN A 790 -27.63 19.16 4.60
C GLN A 790 -28.57 17.97 4.35
N GLN A 791 -28.02 16.76 4.21
CA GLN A 791 -28.79 15.53 4.03
C GLN A 791 -29.70 15.25 5.24
N ALA A 792 -29.15 15.34 6.45
CA ALA A 792 -29.90 15.21 7.70
C ALA A 792 -31.02 16.25 7.81
N THR A 793 -30.76 17.51 7.43
CA THR A 793 -31.77 18.58 7.45
C THR A 793 -32.96 18.27 6.53
N ILE A 794 -32.70 17.76 5.32
CA ILE A 794 -33.75 17.40 4.36
C ILE A 794 -34.61 16.27 4.91
N GLU A 795 -33.98 15.22 5.44
CA GLU A 795 -34.68 14.08 5.99
C GLU A 795 -35.45 14.42 7.27
N ALA A 796 -34.85 15.21 8.17
CA ALA A 796 -35.52 15.76 9.35
C ALA A 796 -36.80 16.51 8.97
N GLY A 797 -36.75 17.34 7.91
CA GLY A 797 -37.91 18.04 7.37
C GLY A 797 -38.99 17.08 6.84
N PHE A 798 -38.61 15.99 6.19
CA PHE A 798 -39.54 14.96 5.71
C PHE A 798 -40.23 14.23 6.88
N VAL A 799 -39.47 13.84 7.91
CA VAL A 799 -40.01 13.22 9.14
C VAL A 799 -40.97 14.16 9.86
N GLN A 800 -40.62 15.44 9.98
CA GLN A 800 -41.49 16.47 10.57
C GLN A 800 -42.81 16.61 9.81
N GLN A 801 -42.84 16.46 8.48
CA GLN A 801 -44.09 16.47 7.71
C GLN A 801 -45.00 15.29 8.05
N ILE A 802 -44.45 14.08 8.24
CA ILE A 802 -45.22 12.91 8.69
C ILE A 802 -45.83 13.19 10.08
N ARG A 803 -44.99 13.66 11.01
CA ARG A 803 -45.38 13.91 12.39
C ARG A 803 -46.30 15.11 12.57
N ALA A 804 -46.29 16.07 11.65
CA ALA A 804 -47.24 17.17 11.63
C ALA A 804 -48.68 16.71 11.35
N ILE A 805 -48.86 15.59 10.63
CA ILE A 805 -50.17 14.98 10.39
C ILE A 805 -50.56 14.08 11.57
N ASP A 806 -49.64 13.22 12.03
CA ASP A 806 -49.83 12.40 13.22
C ASP A 806 -48.57 12.41 14.11
N PRO A 807 -48.59 13.13 15.25
CA PRO A 807 -47.45 13.19 16.16
C PRO A 807 -46.99 11.83 16.72
N ASN A 808 -47.86 10.81 16.66
CA ASN A 808 -47.60 9.45 17.13
C ASN A 808 -47.28 8.47 15.99
N ALA A 809 -47.11 8.96 14.75
CA ALA A 809 -46.73 8.13 13.62
C ALA A 809 -45.48 7.31 13.97
N ASN A 810 -45.51 6.01 13.67
CA ASN A 810 -44.37 5.13 13.85
C ASN A 810 -43.40 5.38 12.68
N VAL A 811 -42.26 6.00 12.96
CA VAL A 811 -41.23 6.31 11.97
C VAL A 811 -39.93 5.67 12.40
N VAL A 812 -39.24 5.00 11.48
CA VAL A 812 -37.90 4.43 11.65
C VAL A 812 -37.01 5.02 10.56
N VAL A 813 -35.94 5.66 10.98
CA VAL A 813 -34.85 6.16 10.14
C VAL A 813 -33.64 5.28 10.44
N LEU A 814 -33.13 4.58 9.44
CA LEU A 814 -32.03 3.64 9.64
C LEU A 814 -31.10 3.57 8.44
N GLY A 815 -29.89 3.08 8.66
CA GLY A 815 -28.86 2.96 7.64
C GLY A 815 -27.52 3.48 8.10
N ASP A 816 -26.57 3.40 7.19
CA ASP A 816 -25.25 4.03 7.33
C ASP A 816 -25.38 5.55 7.16
N LEU A 817 -25.35 6.29 8.28
CA LEU A 817 -25.38 7.76 8.24
C LEU A 817 -23.98 8.37 8.06
N ASN A 818 -22.93 7.54 8.06
CA ASN A 818 -21.52 7.92 7.92
C ASN A 818 -21.09 9.00 8.95
N ASP A 819 -21.76 9.04 10.09
CA ASP A 819 -21.46 9.96 11.17
C ASP A 819 -21.71 9.34 12.53
N PHE A 820 -21.20 10.00 13.57
CA PHE A 820 -21.20 9.45 14.93
C PHE A 820 -22.48 9.81 15.67
N GLU A 821 -22.82 9.06 16.72
CA GLU A 821 -24.01 9.31 17.55
C GLU A 821 -23.99 10.70 18.21
N PHE A 822 -22.80 11.23 18.52
CA PHE A 822 -22.61 12.57 19.08
C PHE A 822 -22.45 13.69 18.02
N SER A 823 -22.56 13.37 16.73
CA SER A 823 -22.35 14.31 15.63
C SER A 823 -23.53 15.29 15.46
N GLU A 824 -23.27 16.46 14.85
CA GLU A 824 -24.34 17.40 14.47
C GLU A 824 -25.32 16.79 13.45
N THR A 825 -24.84 15.88 12.58
CA THR A 825 -25.67 15.12 11.64
C THR A 825 -26.78 14.36 12.37
N VAL A 826 -26.43 13.56 13.38
CA VAL A 826 -27.39 12.74 14.12
C VAL A 826 -28.29 13.63 14.99
N HIS A 827 -27.73 14.60 15.71
CA HIS A 827 -28.52 15.55 16.50
C HIS A 827 -29.57 16.33 15.67
N THR A 828 -29.29 16.59 14.38
CA THR A 828 -30.25 17.22 13.47
C THR A 828 -31.49 16.35 13.24
N LEU A 829 -31.30 15.02 13.13
CA LEU A 829 -32.40 14.07 13.00
C LEU A 829 -33.16 13.91 14.33
N GLU A 830 -32.46 13.89 15.46
CA GLU A 830 -33.10 13.84 16.78
C GLU A 830 -33.99 15.07 17.04
N ALA A 831 -33.56 16.26 16.60
CA ALA A 831 -34.35 17.48 16.67
C ALA A 831 -35.67 17.40 15.87
N ALA A 832 -35.82 16.42 14.95
CA ALA A 832 -37.09 16.10 14.29
C ALA A 832 -38.08 15.31 15.17
N GLY A 833 -37.69 15.01 16.41
CA GLY A 833 -38.41 14.18 17.38
C GLY A 833 -38.21 12.69 17.15
N LEU A 834 -37.02 12.33 16.71
CA LEU A 834 -36.49 10.97 16.70
C LEU A 834 -35.59 10.78 17.92
N THR A 835 -35.37 9.53 18.30
CA THR A 835 -34.41 9.11 19.32
C THR A 835 -33.47 8.12 18.66
N ASP A 836 -32.17 8.37 18.69
CA ASP A 836 -31.19 7.36 18.29
C ASP A 836 -31.15 6.24 19.32
N LEU A 837 -31.35 5.01 18.89
CA LEU A 837 -31.36 3.87 19.80
C LEU A 837 -29.96 3.50 20.31
N TYR A 838 -28.89 3.94 19.63
CA TYR A 838 -27.53 3.79 20.18
C TYR A 838 -27.37 4.46 21.54
N ASP A 839 -28.10 5.56 21.79
CA ASP A 839 -28.10 6.23 23.09
C ASP A 839 -28.73 5.43 24.23
N THR A 840 -29.44 4.35 23.90
CA THR A 840 -29.99 3.42 24.90
C THR A 840 -28.99 2.36 25.35
N LEU A 841 -27.90 2.16 24.60
CA LEU A 841 -26.87 1.18 24.90
C LEU A 841 -25.86 1.72 25.93
N PRO A 842 -25.24 0.83 26.74
CA PRO A 842 -24.03 1.18 27.48
C PRO A 842 -22.97 1.75 26.53
N LEU A 843 -22.20 2.75 26.98
CA LEU A 843 -21.18 3.42 26.14
C LEU A 843 -20.24 2.42 25.45
N ALA A 844 -19.83 1.37 26.18
CA ALA A 844 -18.91 0.34 25.69
C ALA A 844 -19.46 -0.55 24.55
N GLU A 845 -20.75 -0.43 24.22
CA GLU A 845 -21.46 -1.19 23.17
C GLU A 845 -21.85 -0.28 21.97
N ARG A 846 -21.44 1.00 21.99
CA ARG A 846 -21.84 1.99 20.96
C ARG A 846 -20.82 2.05 19.82
N TYR A 847 -20.84 1.05 18.95
CA TYR A 847 -20.04 1.03 17.74
C TYR A 847 -20.60 0.02 16.74
N SER A 848 -20.43 0.29 15.45
CA SER A 848 -20.74 -0.64 14.37
C SER A 848 -19.59 -0.81 13.38
N TYR A 849 -18.51 -0.04 13.55
CA TYR A 849 -17.39 0.08 12.63
C TYR A 849 -16.08 0.24 13.41
N VAL A 850 -14.98 -0.32 12.90
CA VAL A 850 -13.64 -0.13 13.46
C VAL A 850 -12.73 0.44 12.38
N PHE A 851 -12.30 1.69 12.55
CA PHE A 851 -11.44 2.38 11.60
C PHE A 851 -10.06 2.63 12.21
N GLU A 852 -9.02 2.04 11.62
CA GLU A 852 -7.63 2.17 12.10
C GLU A 852 -7.46 1.76 13.59
N GLY A 853 -8.39 0.96 14.13
CA GLY A 853 -8.43 0.55 15.55
C GLY A 853 -9.30 1.42 16.45
N ASN A 854 -9.95 2.46 15.92
CA ASN A 854 -10.98 3.21 16.64
C ASN A 854 -12.36 2.58 16.40
N SER A 855 -13.01 2.13 17.48
CA SER A 855 -14.40 1.70 17.48
C SER A 855 -15.33 2.92 17.39
N GLN A 856 -16.23 2.91 16.41
CA GLN A 856 -17.04 4.04 15.99
C GLN A 856 -18.44 3.60 15.59
N THR A 857 -19.44 4.45 15.81
CA THR A 857 -20.78 4.29 15.24
C THR A 857 -20.84 4.96 13.88
N LEU A 858 -21.33 4.25 12.86
CA LEU A 858 -21.70 4.84 11.56
C LEU A 858 -23.11 4.44 11.12
N ASP A 859 -23.58 3.27 11.57
CA ASP A 859 -24.92 2.75 11.31
C ASP A 859 -25.85 3.13 12.46
N HIS A 860 -27.02 3.66 12.14
CA HIS A 860 -27.97 4.11 13.15
C HIS A 860 -29.35 3.49 12.94
N ILE A 861 -30.11 3.40 14.04
CA ILE A 861 -31.55 3.17 14.01
C ILE A 861 -32.18 4.23 14.92
N LEU A 862 -32.71 5.28 14.30
CA LEU A 862 -33.47 6.32 14.98
C LEU A 862 -34.97 6.04 14.84
N VAL A 863 -35.71 6.20 15.93
CA VAL A 863 -37.16 5.94 15.95
C VAL A 863 -37.93 7.13 16.48
N SER A 864 -39.17 7.33 16.00
CA SER A 864 -40.04 8.37 16.56
C SER A 864 -40.33 8.10 18.04
N GLY A 865 -40.62 9.16 18.81
CA GLY A 865 -40.88 9.02 20.25
C GLY A 865 -42.02 8.07 20.62
N SER A 866 -42.94 7.74 19.70
CA SER A 866 -43.94 6.70 19.95
C SER A 866 -43.33 5.29 20.03
N LEU A 867 -42.15 5.06 19.46
CA LEU A 867 -41.46 3.77 19.39
C LEU A 867 -40.28 3.64 20.35
N ALA A 868 -39.71 4.74 20.83
CA ALA A 868 -38.46 4.74 21.61
C ALA A 868 -38.50 3.79 22.81
N ASP A 869 -39.48 3.94 23.71
CA ASP A 869 -39.63 3.10 24.91
C ASP A 869 -40.08 1.65 24.61
N ARG A 870 -40.40 1.36 23.35
CA ARG A 870 -40.89 0.06 22.87
C ARG A 870 -39.87 -0.65 21.98
N SER A 871 -38.66 -0.10 21.91
CA SER A 871 -37.58 -0.58 21.08
C SER A 871 -36.45 -1.11 21.95
N THR A 872 -35.87 -2.24 21.57
CA THR A 872 -34.61 -2.73 22.13
C THR A 872 -33.65 -2.95 20.98
N LEU A 873 -32.58 -2.15 20.95
CA LEU A 873 -31.50 -2.26 19.98
C LEU A 873 -30.50 -3.33 20.42
N ASP A 874 -29.93 -4.00 19.44
CA ASP A 874 -28.82 -4.92 19.56
C ASP A 874 -27.89 -4.72 18.36
N VAL A 875 -26.63 -4.36 18.61
CA VAL A 875 -25.61 -4.29 17.56
C VAL A 875 -24.93 -5.63 17.54
N VAL A 876 -25.11 -6.39 16.47
CA VAL A 876 -24.70 -7.79 16.44
C VAL A 876 -23.24 -7.84 16.01
N HIS A 877 -22.31 -7.86 16.96
CA HIS A 877 -20.86 -7.82 16.71
C HIS A 877 -20.34 -9.10 16.02
N VAL A 878 -20.22 -9.07 14.69
CA VAL A 878 -19.88 -10.24 13.85
C VAL A 878 -18.85 -9.95 12.76
N ASN A 879 -18.52 -8.68 12.56
CA ASN A 879 -17.75 -8.16 11.45
C ASN A 879 -16.67 -7.19 11.94
N ALA A 880 -17.02 -6.05 12.53
CA ALA A 880 -16.11 -4.91 12.71
C ALA A 880 -14.84 -5.27 13.52
N GLU A 881 -14.95 -6.25 14.41
CA GLU A 881 -13.88 -6.69 15.31
C GLU A 881 -13.06 -7.90 14.81
N PHE A 882 -13.50 -8.49 13.71
CA PHE A 882 -12.95 -9.73 13.16
C PHE A 882 -12.18 -9.44 11.89
N ALA A 883 -11.09 -10.17 11.63
CA ALA A 883 -10.39 -10.10 10.36
C ALA A 883 -11.07 -10.91 9.24
N ASP A 884 -11.89 -11.92 9.58
CA ASP A 884 -12.66 -12.70 8.62
C ASP A 884 -14.04 -12.08 8.34
N GLN A 885 -14.00 -10.84 7.85
CA GLN A 885 -15.17 -10.00 7.62
C GLN A 885 -16.03 -10.46 6.46
N ALA A 886 -17.35 -10.56 6.67
CA ALA A 886 -18.31 -10.64 5.58
C ALA A 886 -18.72 -9.25 5.08
N SER A 887 -18.62 -8.25 5.95
CA SER A 887 -18.73 -6.81 5.71
C SER A 887 -17.79 -6.11 6.71
N ASP A 888 -17.39 -4.88 6.45
CA ASP A 888 -16.66 -4.03 7.39
C ASP A 888 -17.57 -3.38 8.46
N HIS A 889 -18.89 -3.53 8.33
CA HIS A 889 -19.88 -3.05 9.30
C HIS A 889 -20.53 -4.20 10.09
N ASP A 890 -20.80 -3.97 11.37
CA ASP A 890 -21.71 -4.81 12.16
C ASP A 890 -23.18 -4.46 11.84
N PRO A 891 -24.05 -5.47 11.61
CA PRO A 891 -25.47 -5.22 11.45
C PRO A 891 -26.11 -4.84 12.79
N SER A 892 -27.06 -3.91 12.74
CA SER A 892 -27.88 -3.52 13.89
C SER A 892 -29.29 -4.08 13.75
N VAL A 893 -29.83 -4.68 14.81
CA VAL A 893 -31.19 -5.23 14.86
C VAL A 893 -31.96 -4.58 16.01
N VAL A 894 -33.10 -3.96 15.70
CA VAL A 894 -34.06 -3.51 16.71
C VAL A 894 -35.26 -4.45 16.78
N ARG A 895 -35.66 -4.80 17.99
CA ARG A 895 -36.96 -5.42 18.29
C ARG A 895 -37.92 -4.34 18.74
N ILE A 896 -39.06 -4.21 18.06
CA ILE A 896 -40.05 -3.16 18.30
C ILE A 896 -41.41 -3.78 18.66
N GLU A 897 -41.93 -3.42 19.82
CA GLU A 897 -43.30 -3.75 20.22
C GLU A 897 -44.30 -2.76 19.61
N LEU A 898 -44.66 -2.98 18.34
CA LEU A 898 -45.64 -2.13 17.64
C LEU A 898 -47.06 -2.22 18.23
N ASN A 899 -47.40 -3.38 18.78
CA ASN A 899 -48.66 -3.62 19.47
C ASN A 899 -48.41 -3.80 20.97
N ASP A 900 -48.68 -2.77 21.74
CA ASP A 900 -48.78 -2.91 23.19
C ASP A 900 -50.06 -3.70 23.54
N THR A 901 -49.98 -5.02 23.47
CA THR A 901 -51.06 -5.91 23.93
C THR A 901 -51.17 -5.96 25.45
N SER A 902 -50.24 -5.33 26.19
CA SER A 902 -50.34 -5.19 27.64
C SER A 902 -51.43 -4.19 28.03
N THR A 903 -51.75 -3.23 27.14
CA THR A 903 -52.92 -2.35 27.30
C THR A 903 -54.16 -2.86 26.59
N LEU A 904 -55.31 -2.55 27.18
CA LEU A 904 -56.61 -2.90 26.61
C LEU A 904 -56.81 -2.25 25.22
N CYS A 905 -56.20 -1.09 24.95
CA CYS A 905 -56.25 -0.46 23.64
C CYS A 905 -55.52 -1.29 22.59
N GLY A 906 -54.26 -1.68 22.83
CA GLY A 906 -53.51 -2.45 21.84
C GLY A 906 -54.11 -3.84 21.63
N LEU A 907 -54.62 -4.47 22.71
CA LEU A 907 -55.39 -5.71 22.55
C LEU A 907 -56.65 -5.52 21.70
N SER A 908 -57.40 -4.43 21.90
CA SER A 908 -58.61 -4.12 21.10
C SER A 908 -58.33 -3.94 19.62
N VAL A 909 -57.19 -3.32 19.30
CA VAL A 909 -56.78 -3.12 17.91
C VAL A 909 -56.35 -4.45 17.28
N ARG A 910 -55.57 -5.26 18.00
CA ARG A 910 -55.08 -6.56 17.52
C ARG A 910 -56.20 -7.54 17.18
N VAL A 911 -57.19 -7.69 18.07
CA VAL A 911 -58.27 -8.67 17.90
C VAL A 911 -59.38 -8.19 16.95
N SER A 912 -59.33 -6.93 16.52
CA SER A 912 -60.30 -6.37 15.59
C SER A 912 -59.91 -6.64 14.15
N ALA A 913 -60.71 -7.45 13.45
CA ALA A 913 -60.61 -7.74 12.03
C ALA A 913 -60.89 -6.53 11.09
N LYS A 914 -61.28 -5.35 11.63
CA LYS A 914 -61.48 -4.09 10.88
C LYS A 914 -60.84 -2.90 11.59
N ASP A 915 -59.98 -2.15 10.90
CA ASP A 915 -59.15 -1.08 11.49
C ASP A 915 -59.97 0.08 12.07
N GLY A 916 -61.06 0.45 11.41
CA GLY A 916 -61.98 1.48 11.90
C GLY A 916 -62.65 1.10 13.23
N ILE A 917 -62.84 -0.18 13.50
CA ILE A 917 -63.41 -0.69 14.75
C ILE A 917 -62.35 -0.64 15.86
N GLY A 918 -61.16 -1.20 15.63
CA GLY A 918 -60.06 -1.16 16.60
C GLY A 918 -59.71 0.28 17.01
N SER A 919 -59.63 1.19 16.03
CA SER A 919 -59.36 2.61 16.27
C SER A 919 -60.48 3.30 17.07
N SER A 920 -61.74 3.00 16.75
CA SER A 920 -62.91 3.52 17.47
C SER A 920 -62.93 3.07 18.94
N LEU A 921 -62.56 1.81 19.18
CA LEU A 921 -62.45 1.22 20.52
C LEU A 921 -61.30 1.86 21.31
N CYS A 922 -60.10 1.96 20.73
CA CYS A 922 -58.98 2.61 21.41
C CYS A 922 -59.25 4.10 21.69
N ALA A 923 -59.89 4.84 20.78
CA ALA A 923 -60.28 6.23 21.00
C ALA A 923 -61.22 6.39 22.21
N LYS A 924 -62.08 5.38 22.49
CA LYS A 924 -62.91 5.38 23.70
C LYS A 924 -62.06 5.15 24.95
N LEU A 925 -61.11 4.22 24.92
CA LEU A 925 -60.22 3.98 26.06
C LEU A 925 -59.37 5.22 26.41
N ARG A 926 -58.80 5.91 25.41
CA ARG A 926 -58.08 7.18 25.63
C ARG A 926 -58.99 8.26 26.23
N LYS A 927 -60.23 8.36 25.76
CA LYS A 927 -61.23 9.31 26.32
C LYS A 927 -61.63 8.95 27.75
N ALA A 928 -61.71 7.66 28.09
CA ALA A 928 -61.99 7.21 29.45
C ALA A 928 -60.83 7.56 30.39
N ALA A 929 -59.58 7.28 29.99
CA ALA A 929 -58.38 7.66 30.74
C ALA A 929 -58.32 9.18 30.97
N ALA A 930 -58.48 9.99 29.92
CA ALA A 930 -58.47 11.45 30.05
C ALA A 930 -59.61 11.99 30.95
N ALA A 931 -60.76 11.31 31.03
CA ALA A 931 -61.83 11.67 31.97
C ALA A 931 -61.44 11.33 33.41
N GLN A 932 -60.79 10.19 33.63
CA GLN A 932 -60.27 9.77 34.92
C GLN A 932 -59.15 10.70 35.42
N ASP A 933 -58.22 11.12 34.57
CA ASP A 933 -57.14 12.06 34.92
C ASP A 933 -57.69 13.42 35.37
N ARG A 934 -58.84 13.83 34.84
CA ARG A 934 -59.57 15.04 35.26
C ARG A 934 -60.48 14.83 36.47
N GLY A 935 -60.50 13.63 37.07
CA GLY A 935 -61.33 13.27 38.22
C GLY A 935 -62.81 12.98 37.90
N ASP A 936 -63.21 12.92 36.63
CA ASP A 936 -64.58 12.63 36.22
C ASP A 936 -64.79 11.11 36.02
N LEU A 937 -64.87 10.41 37.14
CA LEU A 937 -65.03 8.95 37.19
C LEU A 937 -66.33 8.48 36.53
N LYS A 938 -67.39 9.30 36.57
CA LYS A 938 -68.69 8.95 35.97
C LYS A 938 -68.63 9.01 34.45
N ALA A 939 -67.96 10.02 33.89
CA ALA A 939 -67.71 10.08 32.46
C ALA A 939 -66.82 8.91 32.00
N ALA A 940 -65.75 8.61 32.74
CA ALA A 940 -64.88 7.47 32.44
C ALA A 940 -65.66 6.14 32.36
N GLN A 941 -66.48 5.83 33.38
CA GLN A 941 -67.31 4.62 33.41
C GLN A 941 -68.33 4.56 32.27
N ASN A 942 -68.96 5.68 31.91
CA ASN A 942 -69.90 5.72 30.79
C ASN A 942 -69.21 5.45 29.45
N ILE A 943 -67.98 5.93 29.29
CA ILE A 943 -67.18 5.69 28.08
C ILE A 943 -66.71 4.23 28.02
N LEU A 944 -66.32 3.61 29.14
CA LEU A 944 -65.99 2.18 29.21
C LEU A 944 -67.21 1.29 28.89
N LYS A 945 -68.42 1.68 29.32
CA LYS A 945 -69.66 1.00 28.90
C LYS A 945 -69.91 1.14 27.40
N ALA A 946 -69.67 2.32 26.83
CA ALA A 946 -69.79 2.53 25.39
C ALA A 946 -68.76 1.69 24.61
N PHE A 947 -67.55 1.51 25.14
CA PHE A 947 -66.55 0.58 24.62
C PHE A 947 -67.09 -0.86 24.63
N ALA A 948 -67.56 -1.36 25.78
CA ALA A 948 -68.07 -2.73 25.90
C ALA A 948 -69.26 -3.00 24.97
N ASN A 949 -70.15 -2.02 24.80
CA ASN A 949 -71.29 -2.10 23.87
C ASN A 949 -70.84 -2.23 22.42
N GLU A 950 -69.81 -1.50 22.01
CA GLU A 950 -69.26 -1.60 20.66
C GLU A 950 -68.53 -2.92 20.44
N VAL A 951 -67.71 -3.38 21.41
CA VAL A 951 -67.09 -4.71 21.36
C VAL A 951 -68.15 -5.78 21.14
N ASN A 952 -69.23 -5.76 21.94
CA ASN A 952 -70.30 -6.75 21.82
C ASN A 952 -71.06 -6.63 20.49
N ALA A 953 -71.22 -5.42 19.94
CA ALA A 953 -71.83 -5.22 18.63
C ALA A 953 -70.98 -5.78 17.47
N GLN A 954 -69.67 -5.91 17.69
CA GLN A 954 -68.69 -6.40 16.71
C GLN A 954 -68.30 -7.86 16.91
N ARG A 955 -68.81 -8.51 17.96
CA ARG A 955 -68.68 -9.95 18.20
C ARG A 955 -69.09 -10.76 16.96
N ASP A 956 -68.24 -11.71 16.58
CA ASP A 956 -68.29 -12.57 15.40
C ASP A 956 -68.44 -11.83 14.05
N LYS A 957 -68.24 -10.51 14.03
CA LYS A 957 -68.25 -9.68 12.80
C LYS A 957 -66.88 -9.11 12.51
N ALA A 958 -66.32 -8.46 13.51
CA ALA A 958 -64.99 -7.88 13.46
C ALA A 958 -64.15 -8.31 14.67
N ILE A 959 -64.69 -8.95 15.70
CA ILE A 959 -63.93 -9.45 16.86
C ILE A 959 -64.45 -10.86 17.14
N THR A 960 -63.58 -11.84 17.39
CA THR A 960 -64.03 -13.20 17.71
C THR A 960 -64.81 -13.21 19.03
N SER A 961 -65.66 -14.21 19.26
CA SER A 961 -66.39 -14.33 20.54
C SER A 961 -65.46 -14.36 21.75
N ASP A 962 -64.38 -15.14 21.69
CA ASP A 962 -63.42 -15.26 22.79
C ASP A 962 -62.70 -13.93 23.07
N ASP A 963 -62.31 -13.22 22.02
CA ASP A 963 -61.66 -11.91 22.15
C ASP A 963 -62.64 -10.84 22.67
N ALA A 964 -63.91 -10.88 22.23
CA ALA A 964 -64.93 -9.96 22.70
C ALA A 964 -65.19 -10.14 24.20
N ASP A 965 -65.21 -11.38 24.69
CA ASP A 965 -65.32 -11.69 26.12
C ASP A 965 -64.10 -11.20 26.91
N LEU A 966 -62.89 -11.41 26.38
CA LEU A 966 -61.65 -10.93 27.00
C LEU A 966 -61.61 -9.39 27.09
N LEU A 967 -61.94 -8.69 26.01
CA LEU A 967 -61.96 -7.22 25.98
C LEU A 967 -62.97 -6.64 26.96
N ILE A 968 -64.18 -7.21 27.04
CA ILE A 968 -65.21 -6.76 27.99
C ILE A 968 -64.76 -7.05 29.43
N LEU A 969 -64.18 -8.22 29.69
CA LEU A 969 -63.66 -8.59 31.00
C LEU A 969 -62.60 -7.60 31.48
N LEU A 970 -61.64 -7.26 30.62
CA LEU A 970 -60.57 -6.31 30.94
C LEU A 970 -61.11 -4.89 31.10
N ALA A 971 -62.06 -4.46 30.26
CA ALA A 971 -62.69 -3.14 30.38
C ALA A 971 -63.42 -2.95 31.71
N ASN A 972 -64.01 -4.01 32.26
CA ASN A 972 -64.70 -3.97 33.55
C ASN A 972 -63.75 -3.95 34.77
N ARG A 973 -62.44 -4.19 34.57
CA ARG A 973 -61.42 -4.13 35.62
C ARG A 973 -60.76 -2.75 35.74
N LEU A 974 -60.93 -1.90 34.72
CA LEU A 974 -60.55 -0.48 34.71
C LEU A 974 -61.68 0.35 35.33
#